data_AF-A0A7X9FHZ8-F1
#
_entry.id   AF-A0A7X9FHZ8-F1
#
_cell.length_a   1.000
_cell.length_b   1.000
_cell.length_c   1.000
_cell.angle_alpha   90.00
_cell.angle_beta   90.00
_cell.angle_gamma   90.00
#
_symmetry.space_group_name_H-M   'P 1'
#
loop_
_entity.id
_entity.type
_entity.pdbx_description
1 polymer ?
#
loop_
_entity_poly.entity_id
_entity_poly.type
_entity_poly.pdbx_seq_one_letter_code
_entity_poly.pdbx_strand_id
1 'polypeptide(L)'
;MKRFCVCILAAAFLGGMAVAPVVADWTPDDGHKMHFPQLPDEAGWDVNATQPLVLADDWMCSETGWVKDIHFWGSWMHGNTGQIIQFVLSIHADIPDPDGPGPLFSMPGPTLWEQEIPIDRVIVQPIDPPTAEGWYDPSTGLFIVGDHQAYFQYNVFLPEEMWFYQEQGTIYWLNISAIVADPSVTQWGWKSTLNHWNDDAVWALWGGLVWDDMYEPPDFLQSLDLSFVITTHEPEACCLQDGSCIMVAPSVCLAQGGTPQGAGTTCTQATACCLPDGSCVMVDPLCCDEMGGTPSPIGAQACLGDGNQNGIDDACEQLVPEACCLLDGSCIMALPANCIAQGGTPQGAGSACTALEACCLPGGACVDLDPLCCVQQGGVPQGQGSQCQPPQACCLPDGSCLMADPLCCQQMGGLPLGAGTQCTAPEACCLPGGGCSNLDPLCCAASQGTPQGIGTNCTQLMACCLPDGSCLMVDPLCCDELGGTPSPTGAAACLGDNNQNGVDDACEPTELDTCTYYKPPYPDYAPFGMPDFDQKQNGWVGGPLQSWSFCGPVALANCFWWFDSKFEPNPQPQPTYSDGYRLVRSYATMFPLWDDHDPQNVIPFVDSLALYSNCLPGGAGTFIQDLYNGAVNWINTQGLNGYYTVNLVPAPPPELIRDEVLRSQDVILLLGFYEQVAAGYCNRLGGHYVTTAGVCQDEFRICISDPYFDKNEGEPPAGGAHPATVHNDAAFISGPHGTIHHDAYDVALGPFCGNLPVPQEFALINYPANYADLANFYGLNQTMPPVPIQPYQGGPIVTMIDYALIICPDSCALQYPGDVDGDGDIDIADVVYLTAYVTSGGPAPVVQANGDVDGNCCIDITDVNYLAAYVSGTGPAPVACTCVNPPLCNCNVGDANGDGKLNVGDAVYVITYVFRGGPAPTPYPICSGDANCDCTVNVGDAVYMITYVFRGGPPPCGCCAWLTACGAPL
;
A
#
# COMPACT_ATOMS: atom_id res chain seq x y z
N MET A 1 -60.72 27.04 60.63
CA MET A 1 -60.98 25.59 60.46
C MET A 1 -60.41 25.20 59.11
N LYS A 2 -59.45 24.30 58.89
CA LYS A 2 -58.46 23.46 59.62
C LYS A 2 -57.32 23.27 58.55
N ARG A 3 -56.05 23.65 58.79
CA ARG A 3 -54.90 22.79 59.23
C ARG A 3 -54.50 21.72 58.16
N PHE A 4 -53.26 21.53 57.66
CA PHE A 4 -51.88 21.74 58.16
C PHE A 4 -50.82 21.64 57.00
N CYS A 5 -49.58 22.10 57.26
CA CYS A 5 -48.33 22.08 56.45
C CYS A 5 -47.85 20.70 55.91
N VAL A 6 -46.93 20.71 54.92
CA VAL A 6 -45.55 20.13 54.98
C VAL A 6 -44.72 20.60 53.74
N CYS A 7 -43.43 20.92 53.96
CA CYS A 7 -42.36 21.03 52.96
C CYS A 7 -41.24 19.99 53.24
N ILE A 8 -40.42 19.73 52.21
CA ILE A 8 -39.04 19.19 52.15
C ILE A 8 -38.85 17.65 52.08
N LEU A 9 -38.36 17.14 50.94
CA LEU A 9 -37.06 16.45 50.74
C LEU A 9 -36.91 15.90 49.30
N ALA A 10 -35.73 16.07 48.73
CA ALA A 10 -35.34 15.64 47.38
C ALA A 10 -34.93 14.16 47.34
N ALA A 11 -35.25 13.47 46.24
CA ALA A 11 -34.66 12.18 45.85
C ALA A 11 -34.60 12.09 44.32
N ALA A 12 -33.50 11.53 43.83
CA ALA A 12 -33.01 11.53 42.46
C ALA A 12 -33.99 10.92 41.43
N PHE A 13 -34.15 11.61 40.30
CA PHE A 13 -34.67 11.02 39.07
C PHE A 13 -33.52 10.28 38.37
N LEU A 14 -33.52 8.95 38.50
CA LEU A 14 -32.87 8.06 37.53
C LEU A 14 -33.70 8.16 36.24
N GLY A 15 -33.22 8.94 35.28
CA GLY A 15 -33.70 8.90 33.90
C GLY A 15 -33.20 7.61 33.26
N GLY A 16 -34.02 6.57 33.26
CA GLY A 16 -33.88 5.51 32.26
C GLY A 16 -34.21 6.15 30.91
N MET A 17 -33.20 6.35 30.07
CA MET A 17 -33.44 6.57 28.64
C MET A 17 -34.11 5.30 28.13
N ALA A 18 -35.36 5.43 27.70
CA ALA A 18 -35.95 4.44 26.82
C ALA A 18 -35.14 4.51 25.53
N VAL A 19 -34.41 3.44 25.24
CA VAL A 19 -33.78 3.23 23.94
C VAL A 19 -34.93 3.16 22.94
N ALA A 20 -35.00 4.13 22.02
CA ALA A 20 -35.89 4.03 20.87
C ALA A 20 -35.47 2.78 20.06
N PRO A 21 -36.41 1.99 19.54
CA PRO A 21 -36.04 0.88 18.68
C PRO A 21 -35.33 1.44 17.45
N VAL A 22 -34.12 0.94 17.18
CA VAL A 22 -33.46 1.09 15.87
C VAL A 22 -34.35 0.34 14.89
N VAL A 23 -35.05 1.08 14.03
CA VAL A 23 -35.94 0.53 13.01
C VAL A 23 -35.08 0.29 11.78
N ALA A 24 -35.19 -0.90 11.19
CA ALA A 24 -34.45 -1.31 9.99
C ALA A 24 -34.84 -0.44 8.78
N ASP A 25 -34.08 0.62 8.54
CA ASP A 25 -34.04 1.41 7.31
C ASP A 25 -33.04 0.79 6.33
N TRP A 26 -33.37 0.84 5.03
CA TRP A 26 -32.40 0.48 4.01
C TRP A 26 -31.44 1.65 3.80
N THR A 27 -30.14 1.40 3.85
CA THR A 27 -29.09 2.38 3.53
C THR A 27 -28.31 1.96 2.29
N PRO A 28 -27.59 2.87 1.60
CA PRO A 28 -26.76 2.50 0.46
C PRO A 28 -25.77 1.35 0.72
N ASP A 29 -25.32 1.19 1.97
CA ASP A 29 -24.40 0.13 2.40
C ASP A 29 -25.03 -1.29 2.36
N ASP A 30 -26.37 -1.39 2.37
CA ASP A 30 -27.09 -2.67 2.33
C ASP A 30 -27.05 -3.36 0.95
N GLY A 31 -26.53 -2.67 -0.07
CA GLY A 31 -26.39 -3.18 -1.45
C GLY A 31 -27.71 -3.26 -2.23
N HIS A 32 -27.63 -3.72 -3.49
CA HIS A 32 -28.76 -3.81 -4.42
C HIS A 32 -28.57 -4.89 -5.52
N LYS A 33 -29.68 -5.30 -6.16
CA LYS A 33 -29.73 -6.23 -7.31
C LYS A 33 -30.36 -5.62 -8.57
N MET A 34 -30.24 -4.32 -8.71
CA MET A 34 -30.58 -3.56 -9.90
C MET A 34 -29.36 -2.81 -10.45
N HIS A 35 -29.48 -2.18 -11.61
CA HIS A 35 -28.42 -1.44 -12.29
C HIS A 35 -27.69 -0.43 -11.37
N PHE A 36 -28.44 0.38 -10.62
CA PHE A 36 -27.96 1.16 -9.46
C PHE A 36 -29.17 1.48 -8.55
N PRO A 37 -28.98 1.86 -7.27
CA PRO A 37 -30.08 2.32 -6.42
C PRO A 37 -30.66 3.64 -6.95
N GLN A 38 -31.97 3.70 -7.19
CA GLN A 38 -32.67 4.93 -7.54
C GLN A 38 -33.08 5.67 -6.27
N LEU A 39 -32.15 6.47 -5.73
CA LEU A 39 -32.37 7.23 -4.50
C LEU A 39 -33.36 8.39 -4.73
N PRO A 40 -34.13 8.77 -3.69
CA PRO A 40 -35.12 9.84 -3.80
C PRO A 40 -34.47 11.20 -4.10
N ASP A 41 -35.01 11.94 -5.05
CA ASP A 41 -34.69 13.36 -5.24
C ASP A 41 -35.35 14.18 -4.13
N GLU A 42 -34.57 14.62 -3.15
CA GLU A 42 -35.04 15.43 -2.01
C GLU A 42 -35.65 16.78 -2.42
N ALA A 43 -35.39 17.28 -3.63
CA ALA A 43 -36.02 18.49 -4.17
C ALA A 43 -37.05 18.20 -5.28
N GLY A 44 -37.26 16.91 -5.59
CA GLY A 44 -38.05 16.43 -6.69
C GLY A 44 -39.55 16.41 -6.42
N TRP A 45 -40.23 15.43 -7.01
CA TRP A 45 -41.69 15.37 -7.06
C TRP A 45 -42.24 14.13 -6.37
N ASP A 46 -43.25 14.31 -5.52
CA ASP A 46 -44.14 13.22 -5.15
C ASP A 46 -45.24 13.10 -6.20
N VAL A 47 -45.11 12.09 -7.04
CA VAL A 47 -46.01 11.81 -8.15
C VAL A 47 -47.19 11.00 -7.63
N ASN A 48 -48.40 11.50 -7.80
CA ASN A 48 -49.61 10.91 -7.24
C ASN A 48 -49.77 9.45 -7.70
N ALA A 49 -49.63 8.52 -6.75
CA ALA A 49 -49.80 7.08 -6.95
C ALA A 49 -51.00 6.55 -6.14
N THR A 50 -51.91 7.43 -5.74
CA THR A 50 -53.11 7.05 -4.99
C THR A 50 -54.11 6.39 -5.94
N GLN A 51 -54.62 5.21 -5.58
CA GLN A 51 -55.60 4.50 -6.40
C GLN A 51 -56.79 5.41 -6.78
N PRO A 52 -57.17 5.51 -8.07
CA PRO A 52 -56.89 4.56 -9.15
C PRO A 52 -55.61 4.78 -9.96
N LEU A 53 -54.76 5.75 -9.63
CA LEU A 53 -53.50 5.93 -10.35
C LEU A 53 -52.52 4.81 -10.02
N VAL A 54 -51.80 4.35 -11.04
CA VAL A 54 -50.69 3.41 -10.96
C VAL A 54 -49.51 4.04 -11.65
N LEU A 55 -48.37 4.02 -10.98
CA LEU A 55 -47.08 4.42 -11.54
C LEU A 55 -46.23 3.19 -11.73
N ALA A 56 -45.36 3.22 -12.73
CA ALA A 56 -44.40 2.16 -12.99
C ALA A 56 -43.08 2.74 -13.45
N ASP A 57 -42.00 2.09 -13.03
CA ASP A 57 -40.64 2.42 -13.44
C ASP A 57 -39.80 1.15 -13.59
N ASP A 58 -38.72 1.20 -14.37
CA ASP A 58 -38.00 0.03 -14.83
C ASP A 58 -36.63 -0.18 -14.16
N TRP A 59 -36.14 -1.41 -14.18
CA TRP A 59 -34.78 -1.72 -13.76
C TRP A 59 -34.18 -2.89 -14.52
N MET A 60 -32.91 -2.78 -14.89
CA MET A 60 -32.11 -3.95 -15.27
C MET A 60 -31.61 -4.69 -14.03
N CYS A 61 -31.88 -5.99 -13.98
CA CYS A 61 -31.36 -6.89 -12.96
C CYS A 61 -29.83 -7.00 -13.07
N SER A 62 -29.11 -6.63 -12.01
CA SER A 62 -27.63 -6.71 -11.99
C SER A 62 -27.10 -8.09 -11.62
N GLU A 63 -27.90 -8.93 -10.94
CA GLU A 63 -27.52 -10.28 -10.51
C GLU A 63 -28.73 -11.23 -10.48
N THR A 64 -28.57 -12.45 -11.02
CA THR A 64 -29.61 -13.49 -11.04
C THR A 64 -29.96 -13.94 -9.62
N GLY A 65 -31.25 -13.95 -9.26
CA GLY A 65 -31.68 -14.42 -7.94
C GLY A 65 -33.12 -14.03 -7.58
N TRP A 66 -33.48 -14.26 -6.31
CA TRP A 66 -34.80 -13.90 -5.79
C TRP A 66 -34.84 -12.42 -5.39
N VAL A 67 -35.79 -11.63 -5.87
CA VAL A 67 -36.20 -10.36 -5.26
C VAL A 67 -36.90 -10.66 -3.94
N LYS A 68 -36.28 -10.21 -2.85
CA LYS A 68 -36.77 -10.46 -1.49
C LYS A 68 -37.27 -9.19 -0.82
N ASP A 69 -36.63 -8.06 -1.11
CA ASP A 69 -36.94 -6.80 -0.45
C ASP A 69 -37.08 -5.68 -1.50
N ILE A 70 -38.07 -4.81 -1.30
CA ILE A 70 -38.35 -3.66 -2.15
C ILE A 70 -38.42 -2.43 -1.25
N HIS A 71 -37.58 -1.45 -1.53
CA HIS A 71 -37.48 -0.20 -0.79
C HIS A 71 -37.87 0.94 -1.73
N PHE A 72 -38.72 1.86 -1.29
CA PHE A 72 -39.13 3.01 -2.10
C PHE A 72 -39.50 4.20 -1.23
N TRP A 73 -39.59 5.39 -1.81
CA TRP A 73 -39.86 6.61 -1.08
C TRP A 73 -41.12 7.31 -1.57
N GLY A 74 -41.76 8.05 -0.67
CA GLY A 74 -42.94 8.83 -1.04
C GLY A 74 -43.52 9.63 0.10
N SER A 75 -44.36 10.59 -0.27
CA SER A 75 -44.93 11.53 0.67
C SER A 75 -46.39 11.87 0.36
N TRP A 76 -46.90 12.92 1.01
CA TRP A 76 -48.31 13.29 1.05
C TRP A 76 -48.52 14.71 0.55
N MET A 77 -49.55 14.89 -0.28
CA MET A 77 -49.94 16.21 -0.76
C MET A 77 -50.19 17.19 0.41
N HIS A 78 -49.59 18.37 0.30
CA HIS A 78 -49.55 19.44 1.30
C HIS A 78 -48.97 19.04 2.67
N GLY A 79 -48.27 17.90 2.76
CA GLY A 79 -47.80 17.31 4.02
C GLY A 79 -48.93 16.78 4.91
N ASN A 80 -50.14 16.63 4.38
CA ASN A 80 -51.28 16.12 5.14
C ASN A 80 -51.25 14.60 5.18
N THR A 81 -50.51 14.04 6.14
CA THR A 81 -50.39 12.59 6.32
C THR A 81 -51.75 11.91 6.52
N GLY A 82 -52.07 10.98 5.62
CA GLY A 82 -53.25 10.13 5.69
C GLY A 82 -52.94 8.74 6.25
N GLN A 83 -53.88 7.81 6.06
CA GLN A 83 -53.69 6.40 6.42
C GLN A 83 -53.65 5.55 5.15
N ILE A 84 -52.49 4.95 4.87
CA ILE A 84 -52.36 3.89 3.87
C ILE A 84 -52.92 2.60 4.45
N ILE A 85 -53.77 1.91 3.70
CA ILE A 85 -54.31 0.60 4.06
C ILE A 85 -53.33 -0.48 3.58
N GLN A 86 -52.91 -0.38 2.32
CA GLN A 86 -51.98 -1.31 1.68
C GLN A 86 -51.37 -0.67 0.42
N PHE A 87 -50.22 -1.21 0.00
CA PHE A 87 -49.66 -0.97 -1.33
C PHE A 87 -50.02 -2.14 -2.25
N VAL A 88 -50.35 -1.83 -3.50
CA VAL A 88 -50.44 -2.82 -4.58
C VAL A 88 -49.15 -2.73 -5.36
N LEU A 89 -48.35 -3.80 -5.30
CA LEU A 89 -47.06 -3.91 -5.97
C LEU A 89 -47.18 -4.96 -7.08
N SER A 90 -46.66 -4.68 -8.26
CA SER A 90 -46.54 -5.69 -9.31
C SER A 90 -45.26 -5.55 -10.10
N ILE A 91 -44.71 -6.68 -10.54
CA ILE A 91 -43.54 -6.76 -11.40
C ILE A 91 -43.99 -7.26 -12.77
N HIS A 92 -43.59 -6.54 -13.81
CA HIS A 92 -43.98 -6.80 -15.19
C HIS A 92 -42.77 -7.15 -16.05
N ALA A 93 -43.02 -7.92 -17.10
CA ALA A 93 -42.05 -8.08 -18.17
C ALA A 93 -41.92 -6.76 -18.93
N ASP A 94 -40.72 -6.46 -19.40
CA ASP A 94 -40.49 -5.30 -20.26
C ASP A 94 -41.15 -5.45 -21.65
N ILE A 95 -41.79 -4.38 -22.12
CA ILE A 95 -42.06 -4.14 -23.54
C ILE A 95 -41.09 -3.05 -23.98
N PRO A 96 -39.97 -3.41 -24.63
CA PRO A 96 -38.98 -2.43 -25.06
C PRO A 96 -39.60 -1.41 -26.01
N ASP A 97 -39.04 -0.20 -26.01
CA ASP A 97 -39.37 0.82 -26.99
C ASP A 97 -39.20 0.26 -28.41
N PRO A 98 -40.29 0.12 -29.19
CA PRO A 98 -40.25 -0.54 -30.48
C PRO A 98 -39.54 0.27 -31.58
N ASP A 99 -39.36 1.59 -31.40
CA ASP A 99 -38.83 2.49 -32.43
C ASP A 99 -37.48 3.15 -32.03
N GLY A 100 -36.97 2.91 -30.81
CA GLY A 100 -35.85 3.69 -30.25
C GLY A 100 -36.31 5.13 -29.99
N PRO A 101 -35.46 6.19 -30.06
CA PRO A 101 -35.79 7.56 -29.59
C PRO A 101 -36.86 8.33 -30.43
N GLY A 102 -37.99 7.70 -30.68
CA GLY A 102 -39.18 8.18 -31.36
C GLY A 102 -40.28 8.52 -30.35
N PRO A 103 -41.54 8.67 -30.79
CA PRO A 103 -42.65 9.05 -29.91
C PRO A 103 -43.27 7.88 -29.15
N LEU A 104 -42.70 6.68 -29.28
CA LEU A 104 -43.09 5.50 -28.54
C LEU A 104 -42.07 5.33 -27.42
N PHE A 105 -42.54 4.85 -26.29
CA PHE A 105 -41.77 4.63 -25.07
C PHE A 105 -41.89 3.15 -24.68
N SER A 106 -40.92 2.65 -23.95
CA SER A 106 -40.97 1.34 -23.33
C SER A 106 -41.96 1.36 -22.16
N MET A 107 -42.53 0.21 -21.82
CA MET A 107 -43.65 0.19 -20.89
C MET A 107 -43.84 -1.18 -20.21
N PRO A 108 -44.56 -1.24 -19.08
CA PRO A 108 -44.91 -2.49 -18.44
C PRO A 108 -45.74 -3.41 -19.34
N GLY A 109 -45.22 -4.60 -19.57
CA GLY A 109 -45.87 -5.69 -20.30
C GLY A 109 -46.72 -6.60 -19.42
N PRO A 110 -46.81 -7.91 -19.77
CA PRO A 110 -47.53 -8.87 -18.96
C PRO A 110 -47.04 -8.90 -17.51
N THR A 111 -47.98 -8.85 -16.56
CA THR A 111 -47.71 -9.02 -15.13
C THR A 111 -47.09 -10.39 -14.86
N LEU A 112 -45.91 -10.40 -14.24
CA LEU A 112 -45.20 -11.61 -13.83
C LEU A 112 -45.44 -11.93 -12.36
N TRP A 113 -45.64 -10.90 -11.54
CA TRP A 113 -45.85 -10.99 -10.10
C TRP A 113 -46.72 -9.83 -9.63
N GLU A 114 -47.61 -10.05 -8.66
CA GLU A 114 -48.48 -9.03 -8.10
C GLU A 114 -48.86 -9.41 -6.66
N GLN A 115 -48.76 -8.46 -5.73
CA GLN A 115 -49.12 -8.63 -4.33
C GLN A 115 -49.79 -7.38 -3.77
N GLU A 116 -50.76 -7.60 -2.89
CA GLU A 116 -51.30 -6.56 -2.01
C GLU A 116 -50.57 -6.67 -0.67
N ILE A 117 -49.77 -5.65 -0.35
CA ILE A 117 -48.95 -5.60 0.88
C ILE A 117 -49.65 -4.71 1.91
N PRO A 118 -50.25 -5.28 2.96
CA PRO A 118 -50.87 -4.49 4.03
C PRO A 118 -49.83 -3.63 4.72
N ILE A 119 -50.22 -2.43 5.16
CA ILE A 119 -49.29 -1.47 5.76
C ILE A 119 -48.59 -2.00 7.03
N ASP A 120 -49.17 -3.00 7.71
CA ASP A 120 -48.56 -3.62 8.90
C ASP A 120 -47.37 -4.56 8.58
N ARG A 121 -47.12 -4.84 7.30
CA ARG A 121 -45.93 -5.55 6.79
C ARG A 121 -44.89 -4.63 6.18
N VAL A 122 -45.14 -3.32 6.19
CA VAL A 122 -44.22 -2.32 5.65
C VAL A 122 -43.59 -1.59 6.82
N ILE A 123 -42.26 -1.58 6.85
CA ILE A 123 -41.52 -0.74 7.79
C ILE A 123 -41.48 0.67 7.18
N VAL A 124 -42.00 1.65 7.90
CA VAL A 124 -42.08 3.03 7.45
C VAL A 124 -41.17 3.89 8.30
N GLN A 125 -40.20 4.55 7.65
CA GLN A 125 -39.25 5.44 8.30
C GLN A 125 -39.49 6.88 7.81
N PRO A 126 -39.85 7.83 8.69
CA PRO A 126 -39.98 9.23 8.32
C PRO A 126 -38.61 9.86 8.10
N ILE A 127 -38.49 10.67 7.04
CA ILE A 127 -37.31 11.45 6.69
C ILE A 127 -37.73 12.91 6.59
N ASP A 128 -37.00 13.79 7.27
CA ASP A 128 -37.31 15.22 7.38
C ASP A 128 -36.15 16.04 6.77
N PRO A 129 -36.06 16.13 5.44
CA PRO A 129 -35.01 16.89 4.77
C PRO A 129 -35.25 18.40 4.94
N PRO A 130 -34.21 19.24 4.75
CA PRO A 130 -34.35 20.69 4.82
C PRO A 130 -35.03 21.31 3.59
N THR A 131 -35.29 20.53 2.55
CA THR A 131 -35.80 20.97 1.23
C THR A 131 -37.32 20.93 1.16
N ALA A 132 -37.90 21.81 0.34
CA ALA A 132 -39.33 21.78 0.04
C ALA A 132 -39.55 21.07 -1.29
N GLU A 133 -40.38 20.03 -1.29
CA GLU A 133 -40.58 19.09 -2.39
C GLU A 133 -41.83 19.44 -3.20
N GLY A 134 -41.86 19.07 -4.47
CA GLY A 134 -43.01 19.29 -5.35
C GLY A 134 -44.06 18.19 -5.25
N TRP A 135 -45.30 18.51 -5.61
CA TRP A 135 -46.36 17.53 -5.84
C TRP A 135 -46.75 17.50 -7.31
N TYR A 136 -46.91 16.32 -7.91
CA TYR A 136 -47.33 16.17 -9.31
C TYR A 136 -48.46 15.13 -9.46
N ASP A 137 -49.54 15.48 -10.14
CA ASP A 137 -50.61 14.56 -10.52
C ASP A 137 -50.63 14.42 -12.06
N PRO A 138 -50.12 13.31 -12.61
CA PRO A 138 -50.01 13.14 -14.05
C PRO A 138 -51.36 12.97 -14.75
N SER A 139 -52.40 12.51 -14.04
CA SER A 139 -53.74 12.33 -14.61
C SER A 139 -54.49 13.64 -14.88
N THR A 140 -54.12 14.70 -14.16
CA THR A 140 -54.73 16.02 -14.29
C THR A 140 -53.76 17.07 -14.85
N GLY A 141 -52.46 16.77 -14.87
CA GLY A 141 -51.39 17.72 -15.15
C GLY A 141 -51.20 18.78 -14.06
N LEU A 142 -51.79 18.57 -12.88
CA LEU A 142 -51.64 19.47 -11.73
C LEU A 142 -50.26 19.28 -11.13
N PHE A 143 -49.52 20.36 -10.92
CA PHE A 143 -48.30 20.34 -10.14
C PHE A 143 -48.22 21.52 -9.18
N ILE A 144 -47.55 21.33 -8.04
CA ILE A 144 -47.38 22.32 -6.98
C ILE A 144 -45.91 22.32 -6.60
N VAL A 145 -45.23 23.45 -6.80
CA VAL A 145 -43.81 23.61 -6.43
C VAL A 145 -43.71 23.93 -4.94
N GLY A 146 -42.82 23.24 -4.22
CA GLY A 146 -42.55 23.49 -2.80
C GLY A 146 -43.77 23.26 -1.91
N ASP A 147 -44.44 22.13 -2.11
CA ASP A 147 -45.68 21.71 -1.50
C ASP A 147 -45.52 21.26 -0.04
N HIS A 148 -44.49 20.47 0.28
CA HIS A 148 -44.22 19.95 1.63
C HIS A 148 -42.71 19.70 1.84
N GLN A 149 -42.29 19.11 2.97
CA GLN A 149 -40.85 18.91 3.30
C GLN A 149 -40.54 17.45 3.67
N ALA A 150 -41.26 16.87 4.62
CA ALA A 150 -41.02 15.50 5.04
C ALA A 150 -41.47 14.47 3.99
N TYR A 151 -40.68 13.43 3.78
CA TYR A 151 -41.04 12.22 3.01
C TYR A 151 -40.79 10.96 3.84
N PHE A 152 -41.11 9.78 3.30
CA PHE A 152 -41.01 8.52 4.04
C PHE A 152 -40.33 7.46 3.18
N GLN A 153 -39.46 6.66 3.80
CA GLN A 153 -38.98 5.40 3.22
C GLN A 153 -39.94 4.27 3.62
N TYR A 154 -40.35 3.49 2.64
CA TYR A 154 -41.20 2.30 2.79
C TYR A 154 -40.38 1.07 2.44
N ASN A 155 -40.16 0.21 3.44
CA ASN A 155 -39.37 -1.01 3.30
C ASN A 155 -40.29 -2.23 3.35
N VAL A 156 -40.35 -2.96 2.24
CA VAL A 156 -41.18 -4.15 2.06
C VAL A 156 -40.30 -5.38 2.05
N PHE A 157 -40.41 -6.21 3.09
CA PHE A 157 -39.71 -7.48 3.21
C PHE A 157 -40.67 -8.62 2.82
N LEU A 158 -40.41 -9.28 1.70
CA LEU A 158 -41.28 -10.33 1.17
C LEU A 158 -41.00 -11.66 1.88
N PRO A 159 -42.04 -12.36 2.39
CA PRO A 159 -41.85 -13.73 2.88
C PRO A 159 -41.52 -14.66 1.70
N GLU A 160 -40.88 -15.81 1.99
CA GLU A 160 -40.36 -16.74 0.98
C GLU A 160 -41.40 -17.16 -0.07
N GLU A 161 -42.67 -17.32 0.34
CA GLU A 161 -43.75 -17.66 -0.58
C GLU A 161 -44.14 -16.54 -1.57
N MET A 162 -43.66 -15.32 -1.37
CA MET A 162 -43.91 -14.14 -2.19
C MET A 162 -42.67 -13.68 -2.97
N TRP A 163 -41.55 -14.38 -2.91
CA TRP A 163 -40.35 -14.01 -3.67
C TRP A 163 -40.57 -14.09 -5.19
N PHE A 164 -39.99 -13.14 -5.91
CA PHE A 164 -39.97 -13.12 -7.37
C PHE A 164 -38.57 -13.50 -7.87
N TYR A 165 -38.45 -14.38 -8.87
CA TYR A 165 -37.14 -14.75 -9.42
C TYR A 165 -36.81 -13.87 -10.61
N GLN A 166 -35.66 -13.19 -10.57
CA GLN A 166 -35.12 -12.35 -11.64
C GLN A 166 -33.84 -12.93 -12.25
N GLU A 167 -33.61 -12.65 -13.52
CA GLU A 167 -32.43 -13.10 -14.28
C GLU A 167 -31.54 -11.91 -14.66
N GLN A 168 -30.23 -12.03 -14.41
CA GLN A 168 -29.25 -10.98 -14.70
C GLN A 168 -29.32 -10.50 -16.15
N GLY A 169 -29.30 -9.18 -16.34
CA GLY A 169 -29.41 -8.52 -17.64
C GLY A 169 -30.84 -8.43 -18.19
N THR A 170 -31.85 -8.93 -17.47
CA THR A 170 -33.26 -8.76 -17.84
C THR A 170 -33.80 -7.46 -17.26
N ILE A 171 -34.59 -6.73 -18.06
CA ILE A 171 -35.29 -5.52 -17.64
C ILE A 171 -36.68 -5.91 -17.13
N TYR A 172 -37.04 -5.38 -15.97
CA TYR A 172 -38.34 -5.55 -15.34
C TYR A 172 -38.93 -4.19 -14.99
N TRP A 173 -40.25 -4.14 -14.81
CA TRP A 173 -40.98 -2.93 -14.43
C TRP A 173 -41.65 -3.11 -13.08
N LEU A 174 -41.46 -2.17 -12.15
CA LEU A 174 -42.06 -2.16 -10.82
C LEU A 174 -43.23 -1.17 -10.81
N ASN A 175 -44.43 -1.68 -10.57
CA ASN A 175 -45.60 -0.84 -10.39
C ASN A 175 -45.91 -0.66 -8.90
N ILE A 176 -46.25 0.57 -8.50
CA ILE A 176 -46.71 0.89 -7.15
C ILE A 176 -48.01 1.71 -7.22
N SER A 177 -48.99 1.31 -6.40
CA SER A 177 -50.20 2.10 -6.15
C SER A 177 -50.60 2.00 -4.68
N ALA A 178 -50.92 3.13 -4.06
CA ALA A 178 -51.32 3.21 -2.66
C ALA A 178 -52.84 3.21 -2.51
N ILE A 179 -53.37 2.32 -1.68
CA ILE A 179 -54.78 2.36 -1.25
C ILE A 179 -54.85 3.17 0.04
N VAL A 180 -55.36 4.39 -0.06
CA VAL A 180 -55.52 5.33 1.07
C VAL A 180 -56.95 5.26 1.62
N ALA A 181 -57.10 5.39 2.94
CA ALA A 181 -58.40 5.27 3.61
C ALA A 181 -59.42 6.36 3.23
N ASP A 182 -58.96 7.59 2.98
CA ASP A 182 -59.80 8.70 2.49
C ASP A 182 -59.08 9.47 1.36
N PRO A 183 -59.10 8.94 0.12
CA PRO A 183 -58.38 9.52 -1.01
C PRO A 183 -58.96 10.87 -1.46
N SER A 184 -60.13 11.26 -0.92
CA SER A 184 -60.73 12.57 -1.19
C SER A 184 -60.16 13.70 -0.32
N VAL A 185 -59.41 13.33 0.73
CA VAL A 185 -58.85 14.25 1.73
C VAL A 185 -57.32 14.20 1.72
N THR A 186 -56.73 13.02 1.58
CA THR A 186 -55.27 12.83 1.59
C THR A 186 -54.86 11.97 0.40
N GLN A 187 -53.81 12.39 -0.30
CA GLN A 187 -53.23 11.65 -1.43
C GLN A 187 -51.75 11.37 -1.12
N TRP A 188 -51.31 10.18 -1.49
CA TRP A 188 -49.92 9.71 -1.40
C TRP A 188 -49.28 9.73 -2.80
N GLY A 189 -48.02 10.13 -2.86
CA GLY A 189 -47.21 10.15 -4.07
C GLY A 189 -45.93 9.33 -3.91
N TRP A 190 -45.50 8.73 -5.01
CA TRP A 190 -44.19 8.08 -5.13
C TRP A 190 -43.18 9.15 -5.54
N LYS A 191 -42.10 9.24 -4.78
CA LYS A 191 -41.05 10.23 -4.96
C LYS A 191 -40.20 9.94 -6.19
N SER A 192 -39.88 10.99 -6.96
CA SER A 192 -38.96 10.92 -8.10
C SER A 192 -37.51 10.67 -7.67
N THR A 193 -36.65 10.29 -8.62
CA THR A 193 -35.19 10.13 -8.45
C THR A 193 -34.44 11.14 -9.32
N LEU A 194 -33.23 11.54 -8.93
CA LEU A 194 -32.30 12.29 -9.79
C LEU A 194 -31.56 11.39 -10.78
N ASN A 195 -31.51 10.09 -10.48
CA ASN A 195 -30.84 9.10 -11.31
C ASN A 195 -31.80 8.62 -12.38
N HIS A 196 -31.48 8.91 -13.64
CA HIS A 196 -32.26 8.48 -14.79
C HIS A 196 -31.66 7.24 -15.44
N TRP A 197 -32.50 6.26 -15.75
CA TRP A 197 -32.07 5.01 -16.38
C TRP A 197 -33.03 4.57 -17.47
N ASN A 198 -32.48 4.08 -18.58
CA ASN A 198 -33.22 3.64 -19.76
C ASN A 198 -34.15 4.70 -20.37
N ASP A 199 -35.43 4.70 -20.04
CA ASP A 199 -36.45 5.64 -20.50
C ASP A 199 -37.42 6.04 -19.38
N ASP A 200 -38.39 6.89 -19.71
CA ASP A 200 -39.23 7.58 -18.75
C ASP A 200 -40.17 6.64 -17.98
N ALA A 201 -40.33 6.86 -16.67
CA ALA A 201 -41.39 6.21 -15.91
C ALA A 201 -42.79 6.53 -16.48
N VAL A 202 -43.74 5.62 -16.28
CA VAL A 202 -45.09 5.73 -16.88
C VAL A 202 -46.20 5.70 -15.84
N TRP A 203 -47.38 6.20 -16.22
CA TRP A 203 -48.58 6.12 -15.38
C TRP A 203 -49.79 5.56 -16.14
N ALA A 204 -50.75 5.02 -15.39
CA ALA A 204 -52.02 4.53 -15.94
C ALA A 204 -53.16 4.59 -14.90
N LEU A 205 -54.38 4.29 -15.36
CA LEU A 205 -55.54 4.10 -14.49
C LEU A 205 -55.85 2.61 -14.27
N TRP A 206 -55.99 2.22 -13.01
CA TRP A 206 -56.38 0.87 -12.60
C TRP A 206 -57.70 0.44 -13.26
N GLY A 207 -57.76 -0.78 -13.81
CA GLY A 207 -58.92 -1.32 -14.52
C GLY A 207 -58.93 -1.09 -16.04
N GLY A 208 -57.90 -0.41 -16.58
CA GLY A 208 -57.65 -0.26 -18.01
C GLY A 208 -56.27 0.36 -18.24
N LEU A 209 -55.21 -0.45 -18.05
CA LEU A 209 -53.80 -0.05 -18.12
C LEU A 209 -53.40 0.38 -19.54
N VAL A 210 -53.70 1.63 -19.87
CA VAL A 210 -53.13 2.35 -21.00
C VAL A 210 -52.04 3.23 -20.41
N TRP A 211 -50.78 2.87 -20.69
CA TRP A 211 -49.62 3.59 -20.19
C TRP A 211 -49.45 4.90 -20.93
N ASP A 212 -49.26 5.96 -20.17
CA ASP A 212 -48.91 7.28 -20.63
C ASP A 212 -47.54 7.66 -20.02
N ASP A 213 -46.71 8.27 -20.84
CA ASP A 213 -45.35 8.71 -20.53
C ASP A 213 -45.32 9.87 -19.52
N MET A 214 -44.28 9.95 -18.67
CA MET A 214 -44.12 10.99 -17.66
C MET A 214 -42.87 11.86 -17.89
N TYR A 215 -43.11 13.17 -17.83
CA TYR A 215 -42.06 14.18 -17.87
C TYR A 215 -42.18 15.10 -16.67
N GLU A 216 -41.06 15.64 -16.22
CA GLU A 216 -41.06 16.55 -15.08
C GLU A 216 -41.74 17.89 -15.39
N PRO A 217 -42.69 18.34 -14.55
CA PRO A 217 -43.21 19.69 -14.62
C PRO A 217 -42.14 20.73 -14.17
N PRO A 218 -42.29 22.02 -14.52
CA PRO A 218 -43.38 22.62 -15.31
C PRO A 218 -43.15 22.57 -16.82
N ASP A 219 -41.92 22.27 -17.25
CA ASP A 219 -41.51 22.41 -18.65
C ASP A 219 -41.81 21.15 -19.47
N PHE A 220 -41.96 19.98 -18.82
CA PHE A 220 -42.26 18.68 -19.45
C PHE A 220 -41.27 18.35 -20.57
N LEU A 221 -39.98 18.65 -20.31
CA LEU A 221 -38.87 18.41 -21.22
C LEU A 221 -37.84 17.43 -20.65
N GLN A 222 -37.90 17.19 -19.34
CA GLN A 222 -36.99 16.29 -18.64
C GLN A 222 -37.71 14.98 -18.37
N SER A 223 -36.96 13.89 -18.52
CA SER A 223 -37.36 12.55 -18.11
C SER A 223 -37.75 12.54 -16.64
N LEU A 224 -38.74 11.75 -16.26
CA LEU A 224 -39.12 11.57 -14.87
C LEU A 224 -39.04 10.10 -14.53
N ASP A 225 -38.19 9.77 -13.56
CA ASP A 225 -38.05 8.42 -13.00
C ASP A 225 -38.39 8.40 -11.50
N LEU A 226 -38.64 7.22 -10.94
CA LEU A 226 -39.15 7.02 -9.59
C LEU A 226 -38.10 6.35 -8.68
N SER A 227 -38.17 6.65 -7.39
CA SER A 227 -37.16 6.20 -6.42
C SER A 227 -37.48 4.83 -5.82
N PHE A 228 -36.65 3.82 -6.10
CA PHE A 228 -36.74 2.51 -5.48
C PHE A 228 -35.43 1.74 -5.51
N VAL A 229 -35.34 0.70 -4.67
CA VAL A 229 -34.23 -0.24 -4.61
C VAL A 229 -34.73 -1.67 -4.44
N ILE A 230 -34.17 -2.56 -5.26
CA ILE A 230 -34.39 -4.01 -5.21
C ILE A 230 -33.19 -4.67 -4.53
N THR A 231 -33.38 -5.45 -3.46
CA THR A 231 -32.28 -6.12 -2.73
C THR A 231 -32.54 -7.59 -2.40
N THR A 232 -31.51 -8.26 -1.87
CA THR A 232 -31.60 -9.62 -1.31
C THR A 232 -30.79 -9.73 -0.02
N HIS A 233 -31.44 -9.90 1.13
CA HIS A 233 -30.75 -10.41 2.31
C HIS A 233 -30.75 -11.96 2.35
N GLU A 234 -29.62 -12.58 2.70
CA GLU A 234 -29.51 -13.99 3.10
C GLU A 234 -29.25 -14.09 4.61
N PRO A 235 -29.73 -15.12 5.33
CA PRO A 235 -29.40 -15.34 6.74
C PRO A 235 -27.92 -15.70 6.92
N GLU A 236 -27.25 -15.11 7.92
CA GLU A 236 -25.88 -15.46 8.33
C GLU A 236 -25.85 -16.07 9.75
N ALA A 237 -24.72 -16.67 10.13
CA ALA A 237 -24.55 -17.23 11.46
C ALA A 237 -24.43 -16.10 12.50
N CYS A 238 -25.15 -16.26 13.61
CA CYS A 238 -25.20 -15.31 14.71
C CYS A 238 -24.81 -16.01 16.01
N CYS A 239 -23.72 -15.55 16.63
CA CYS A 239 -23.26 -16.03 17.92
C CYS A 239 -23.92 -15.25 19.06
N LEU A 240 -24.72 -15.93 19.87
CA LEU A 240 -25.34 -15.35 21.04
C LEU A 240 -24.40 -15.46 22.25
N GLN A 241 -24.58 -14.57 23.23
CA GLN A 241 -23.76 -14.51 24.45
C GLN A 241 -23.78 -15.79 25.31
N ASP A 242 -24.74 -16.70 25.08
CA ASP A 242 -24.83 -17.99 25.76
C ASP A 242 -24.06 -19.12 25.03
N GLY A 243 -23.35 -18.79 23.94
CA GLY A 243 -22.56 -19.72 23.14
C GLY A 243 -23.40 -20.51 22.11
N SER A 244 -24.69 -20.16 21.96
CA SER A 244 -25.54 -20.72 20.90
C SER A 244 -25.37 -19.98 19.58
N CYS A 245 -25.52 -20.71 18.49
CA CYS A 245 -25.46 -20.18 17.13
C CYS A 245 -26.83 -20.33 16.46
N ILE A 246 -27.35 -19.25 15.86
CA ILE A 246 -28.59 -19.25 15.06
C ILE A 246 -28.37 -18.64 13.67
N MET A 247 -29.18 -19.02 12.68
CA MET A 247 -29.16 -18.45 11.32
C MET A 247 -30.22 -17.35 11.19
N VAL A 248 -29.81 -16.09 11.13
CA VAL A 248 -30.70 -14.92 11.06
C VAL A 248 -30.04 -13.79 10.26
N ALA A 249 -30.81 -12.78 9.85
CA ALA A 249 -30.22 -11.58 9.25
C ALA A 249 -29.30 -10.84 10.26
N PRO A 250 -28.25 -10.14 9.80
CA PRO A 250 -27.33 -9.38 10.67
C PRO A 250 -28.05 -8.44 11.64
N SER A 251 -29.07 -7.74 11.13
CA SER A 251 -29.91 -6.82 11.91
C SER A 251 -30.69 -7.53 13.03
N VAL A 252 -31.19 -8.73 12.75
CA VAL A 252 -31.89 -9.58 13.73
C VAL A 252 -30.92 -10.17 14.75
N CYS A 253 -29.68 -10.48 14.34
CA CYS A 253 -28.63 -10.95 15.23
C CYS A 253 -28.27 -9.89 16.27
N LEU A 254 -28.00 -8.66 15.82
CA LEU A 254 -27.67 -7.53 16.69
C LEU A 254 -28.83 -7.18 17.63
N ALA A 255 -30.08 -7.24 17.15
CA ALA A 255 -31.26 -7.01 17.97
C ALA A 255 -31.44 -8.05 19.10
N GLN A 256 -30.87 -9.25 18.93
CA GLN A 256 -30.86 -10.30 19.96
C GLN A 256 -29.62 -10.23 20.88
N GLY A 257 -28.76 -9.23 20.70
CA GLY A 257 -27.50 -9.09 21.45
C GLY A 257 -26.45 -10.12 21.05
N GLY A 258 -26.58 -10.69 19.86
CA GLY A 258 -25.59 -11.58 19.26
C GLY A 258 -24.63 -10.86 18.32
N THR A 259 -23.55 -11.54 17.98
CA THR A 259 -22.52 -11.06 17.05
C THR A 259 -22.69 -11.77 15.70
N PRO A 260 -22.93 -11.03 14.61
CA PRO A 260 -23.00 -11.62 13.28
C PRO A 260 -21.60 -12.06 12.81
N GLN A 261 -21.52 -13.24 12.21
CA GLN A 261 -20.24 -13.88 11.83
C GLN A 261 -19.81 -13.57 10.39
N GLY A 262 -20.60 -12.80 9.65
CA GLY A 262 -20.33 -12.38 8.28
C GLY A 262 -20.99 -13.28 7.22
N ALA A 263 -21.14 -12.70 6.01
CA ALA A 263 -21.87 -13.32 4.92
C ALA A 263 -21.28 -14.68 4.50
N GLY A 264 -22.15 -15.68 4.31
CA GLY A 264 -21.76 -17.05 3.94
C GLY A 264 -21.38 -17.98 5.09
N THR A 265 -21.48 -17.54 6.35
CA THR A 265 -21.25 -18.37 7.55
C THR A 265 -22.46 -19.23 7.91
N THR A 266 -22.24 -20.41 8.52
CA THR A 266 -23.33 -21.30 8.98
C THR A 266 -23.02 -21.88 10.35
N CYS A 267 -24.05 -22.03 11.19
CA CYS A 267 -23.93 -22.70 12.48
C CYS A 267 -23.63 -24.19 12.32
N THR A 268 -22.70 -24.69 13.13
CA THR A 268 -22.22 -26.08 13.12
C THR A 268 -22.54 -26.80 14.44
N GLN A 269 -21.99 -27.99 14.65
CA GLN A 269 -22.24 -28.76 15.87
C GLN A 269 -21.34 -28.27 17.00
N ALA A 270 -21.92 -28.09 18.20
CA ALA A 270 -21.16 -27.69 19.38
C ALA A 270 -20.04 -28.71 19.71
N THR A 271 -18.84 -28.20 19.99
CA THR A 271 -17.64 -28.98 20.35
C THR A 271 -17.05 -28.48 21.68
N ALA A 272 -16.05 -29.19 22.19
CA ALA A 272 -15.37 -28.80 23.43
C ALA A 272 -14.51 -27.53 23.19
N CYS A 273 -14.88 -26.44 23.87
CA CYS A 273 -14.17 -25.17 23.88
C CYS A 273 -13.48 -24.99 25.23
N CYS A 274 -12.14 -24.87 25.20
CA CYS A 274 -11.26 -24.72 26.35
C CYS A 274 -11.08 -23.24 26.69
N LEU A 275 -11.54 -22.85 27.88
CA LEU A 275 -11.42 -21.48 28.37
C LEU A 275 -10.05 -21.24 29.04
N PRO A 276 -9.58 -19.98 29.13
CA PRO A 276 -8.26 -19.65 29.69
C PRO A 276 -8.07 -20.05 31.16
N ASP A 277 -9.17 -20.31 31.88
CA ASP A 277 -9.15 -20.77 33.28
C ASP A 277 -8.98 -22.29 33.42
N GLY A 278 -8.79 -23.02 32.31
CA GLY A 278 -8.62 -24.48 32.27
C GLY A 278 -9.93 -25.26 32.27
N SER A 279 -11.09 -24.57 32.32
CA SER A 279 -12.40 -25.20 32.20
C SER A 279 -12.78 -25.46 30.73
N CYS A 280 -13.76 -26.35 30.52
CA CYS A 280 -14.27 -26.69 29.20
C CYS A 280 -15.79 -26.47 29.14
N VAL A 281 -16.26 -25.90 28.03
CA VAL A 281 -17.68 -25.70 27.72
C VAL A 281 -18.03 -26.26 26.33
N MET A 282 -19.31 -26.56 26.10
CA MET A 282 -19.82 -27.08 24.83
C MET A 282 -20.50 -25.98 24.03
N VAL A 283 -19.83 -25.45 23.01
CA VAL A 283 -20.32 -24.33 22.19
C VAL A 283 -19.95 -24.53 20.72
N ASP A 284 -20.60 -23.80 19.82
CA ASP A 284 -20.23 -23.79 18.41
C ASP A 284 -18.77 -23.30 18.24
N PRO A 285 -17.94 -23.94 17.39
CA PRO A 285 -16.59 -23.50 17.10
C PRO A 285 -16.46 -22.02 16.75
N LEU A 286 -17.41 -21.43 16.00
CA LEU A 286 -17.39 -20.01 15.63
C LEU A 286 -17.59 -19.09 16.86
N CYS A 287 -18.34 -19.55 17.85
CA CYS A 287 -18.63 -18.77 19.06
C CYS A 287 -17.60 -19.00 20.18
N CYS A 288 -16.65 -19.93 20.01
CA CYS A 288 -15.64 -20.25 21.02
C CYS A 288 -14.67 -19.08 21.24
N ASP A 289 -14.26 -18.40 20.15
CA ASP A 289 -13.32 -17.28 20.19
C ASP A 289 -13.95 -16.05 20.87
N GLU A 290 -15.24 -15.79 20.65
CA GLU A 290 -15.96 -14.67 21.29
C GLU A 290 -16.09 -14.84 22.81
N MET A 291 -16.09 -16.09 23.28
CA MET A 291 -16.04 -16.42 24.72
C MET A 291 -14.61 -16.39 25.28
N GLY A 292 -13.61 -16.04 24.46
CA GLY A 292 -12.19 -16.04 24.81
C GLY A 292 -11.59 -17.44 24.98
N GLY A 293 -12.27 -18.47 24.48
CA GLY A 293 -11.82 -19.86 24.52
C GLY A 293 -11.14 -20.31 23.22
N THR A 294 -10.62 -21.54 23.22
CA THR A 294 -10.05 -22.19 22.03
C THR A 294 -10.58 -23.61 21.90
N PRO A 295 -10.80 -24.14 20.68
CA PRO A 295 -11.25 -25.53 20.50
C PRO A 295 -10.26 -26.56 21.11
N SER A 296 -10.78 -27.69 21.61
CA SER A 296 -10.00 -28.73 22.30
C SER A 296 -8.74 -29.18 21.52
N PRO A 297 -7.54 -29.15 22.13
CA PRO A 297 -6.28 -29.50 21.47
C PRO A 297 -6.16 -30.99 21.12
N ILE A 298 -6.98 -31.86 21.72
CA ILE A 298 -7.06 -33.29 21.38
C ILE A 298 -8.25 -33.60 20.46
N GLY A 299 -8.94 -32.58 19.94
CA GLY A 299 -10.11 -32.72 19.08
C GLY A 299 -11.32 -33.33 19.79
N ALA A 300 -11.41 -33.18 21.11
CA ALA A 300 -12.51 -33.76 21.88
C ALA A 300 -13.86 -33.19 21.44
N GLN A 301 -14.81 -34.05 21.17
CA GLN A 301 -16.19 -33.68 20.82
C GLN A 301 -17.04 -33.38 22.07
N ALA A 302 -16.47 -33.53 23.26
CA ALA A 302 -17.11 -33.26 24.55
C ALA A 302 -16.05 -32.92 25.61
N CYS A 303 -16.42 -32.13 26.61
CA CYS A 303 -15.61 -31.94 27.81
C CYS A 303 -15.50 -33.27 28.58
N LEU A 304 -14.31 -33.57 29.08
CA LEU A 304 -13.95 -34.88 29.63
C LEU A 304 -13.83 -34.88 31.16
N GLY A 305 -13.84 -33.70 31.79
CA GLY A 305 -13.62 -33.51 33.22
C GLY A 305 -12.15 -33.62 33.59
N ASP A 306 -11.78 -33.10 34.76
CA ASP A 306 -10.40 -33.16 35.28
C ASP A 306 -10.16 -34.51 36.00
N GLY A 307 -9.69 -35.51 35.26
CA GLY A 307 -9.47 -36.87 35.74
C GLY A 307 -8.23 -37.00 36.61
N ASN A 308 -7.22 -36.15 36.40
CA ASN A 308 -5.93 -36.20 37.08
C ASN A 308 -5.81 -35.19 38.25
N GLN A 309 -6.82 -34.35 38.44
CA GLN A 309 -6.98 -33.34 39.50
C GLN A 309 -5.96 -32.20 39.45
N ASN A 310 -5.48 -31.82 38.27
CA ASN A 310 -4.54 -30.72 38.11
C ASN A 310 -5.24 -29.34 37.92
N GLY A 311 -6.58 -29.33 37.88
CA GLY A 311 -7.39 -28.14 37.68
C GLY A 311 -7.70 -27.81 36.22
N ILE A 312 -7.35 -28.67 35.28
CA ILE A 312 -7.59 -28.52 33.84
C ILE A 312 -8.48 -29.69 33.39
N ASP A 313 -9.51 -29.42 32.59
CA ASP A 313 -10.33 -30.48 32.01
C ASP A 313 -9.46 -31.37 31.10
N ASP A 314 -9.58 -32.70 31.19
CA ASP A 314 -8.79 -33.65 30.37
C ASP A 314 -8.98 -33.39 28.86
N ALA A 315 -10.09 -32.77 28.43
CA ALA A 315 -10.31 -32.31 27.05
C ALA A 315 -9.35 -31.19 26.63
N CYS A 316 -8.72 -30.52 27.58
CA CYS A 316 -7.80 -29.39 27.44
C CYS A 316 -6.35 -29.77 27.75
N GLU A 317 -6.05 -31.07 27.92
CA GLU A 317 -4.71 -31.60 28.22
C GLU A 317 -3.99 -32.25 27.03
N GLN A 318 -2.67 -32.43 27.14
CA GLN A 318 -1.83 -33.12 26.14
C GLN A 318 -1.30 -34.48 26.68
N LEU A 319 -1.48 -35.59 25.95
CA LEU A 319 -0.99 -36.96 26.32
C LEU A 319 0.43 -37.26 25.76
N VAL A 320 1.34 -37.89 26.53
CA VAL A 320 2.76 -38.18 26.12
C VAL A 320 3.22 -39.67 26.23
N PRO A 321 3.76 -40.31 25.14
CA PRO A 321 4.33 -41.70 25.10
C PRO A 321 5.78 -41.93 25.67
N GLU A 322 6.19 -43.19 26.01
CA GLU A 322 7.55 -43.62 26.50
C GLU A 322 8.20 -44.83 25.75
N ALA A 323 9.51 -45.13 25.95
CA ALA A 323 10.31 -46.14 25.19
C ALA A 323 10.24 -47.62 25.65
N CYS A 324 10.23 -48.57 24.70
CA CYS A 324 10.05 -50.03 24.93
C CYS A 324 10.98 -50.91 24.06
N CYS A 325 11.83 -51.77 24.66
CA CYS A 325 12.80 -52.64 23.94
C CYS A 325 12.30 -54.08 23.72
N LEU A 326 12.41 -54.60 22.50
CA LEU A 326 11.95 -55.93 22.06
C LEU A 326 13.10 -56.93 21.82
N LEU A 327 12.76 -58.23 21.78
CA LEU A 327 13.73 -59.34 21.72
C LEU A 327 14.51 -59.46 20.39
N ASP A 328 14.07 -58.77 19.33
CA ASP A 328 14.70 -58.74 18.00
C ASP A 328 15.65 -57.54 17.80
N GLY A 329 15.86 -56.74 18.86
CA GLY A 329 16.74 -55.57 18.84
C GLY A 329 16.04 -54.26 18.46
N SER A 330 14.71 -54.26 18.27
CA SER A 330 13.93 -53.05 17.97
C SER A 330 13.42 -52.30 19.21
N CYS A 331 13.15 -51.00 19.07
CA CYS A 331 12.61 -50.14 20.13
C CYS A 331 11.42 -49.31 19.63
N ILE A 332 10.31 -49.24 20.39
CA ILE A 332 9.10 -48.47 20.05
C ILE A 332 8.65 -47.48 21.15
N MET A 333 8.01 -46.36 20.76
CA MET A 333 7.35 -45.43 21.67
C MET A 333 5.89 -45.83 21.87
N ALA A 334 5.50 -46.18 23.09
CA ALA A 334 4.17 -46.66 23.41
C ALA A 334 3.72 -46.21 24.81
N LEU A 335 2.41 -46.20 25.07
CA LEU A 335 1.91 -46.05 26.42
C LEU A 335 2.36 -47.23 27.29
N PRO A 336 2.69 -47.02 28.59
CA PRO A 336 3.26 -48.05 29.45
C PRO A 336 2.45 -49.37 29.48
N ALA A 337 1.12 -49.27 29.48
CA ALA A 337 0.21 -50.41 29.49
C ALA A 337 0.28 -51.26 28.20
N ASN A 338 0.63 -50.65 27.06
CA ASN A 338 0.72 -51.32 25.76
C ASN A 338 2.09 -52.02 25.54
N CYS A 339 3.19 -51.53 26.12
CA CYS A 339 4.53 -52.14 26.00
C CYS A 339 4.61 -53.54 26.65
N ILE A 340 4.04 -53.69 27.86
CA ILE A 340 4.06 -54.96 28.62
C ILE A 340 3.22 -56.02 27.90
N ALA A 341 2.13 -55.63 27.24
CA ALA A 341 1.26 -56.55 26.49
C ALA A 341 1.96 -57.15 25.24
N GLN A 342 3.04 -56.54 24.73
CA GLN A 342 3.79 -56.99 23.55
C GLN A 342 5.07 -57.79 23.86
N GLY A 343 5.35 -58.10 25.14
CA GLY A 343 6.53 -58.90 25.54
C GLY A 343 7.86 -58.13 25.54
N GLY A 344 7.81 -56.80 25.47
CA GLY A 344 8.95 -55.90 25.60
C GLY A 344 9.21 -55.43 27.04
N THR A 345 10.29 -54.68 27.24
CA THR A 345 10.68 -54.11 28.56
C THR A 345 10.63 -52.57 28.54
N PRO A 346 9.78 -51.91 29.38
CA PRO A 346 9.69 -50.44 29.45
C PRO A 346 10.95 -49.79 30.05
N GLN A 347 11.29 -48.59 29.60
CA GLN A 347 12.52 -47.86 30.00
C GLN A 347 12.28 -46.63 30.93
N GLY A 348 11.03 -46.24 31.21
CA GLY A 348 10.61 -45.25 32.22
C GLY A 348 10.17 -43.87 31.69
N ALA A 349 9.42 -43.09 32.48
CA ALA A 349 8.86 -41.79 32.03
C ALA A 349 9.97 -40.78 31.64
N GLY A 350 9.86 -40.19 30.46
CA GLY A 350 10.89 -39.32 29.88
C GLY A 350 12.03 -40.07 29.16
N SER A 351 11.95 -41.41 29.07
CA SER A 351 12.86 -42.20 28.22
C SER A 351 12.30 -42.34 26.81
N ALA A 352 13.17 -42.21 25.81
CA ALA A 352 12.85 -42.31 24.40
C ALA A 352 13.65 -43.42 23.73
N CYS A 353 13.05 -44.09 22.73
CA CYS A 353 13.78 -45.04 21.92
C CYS A 353 14.86 -44.31 21.15
N THR A 354 16.11 -44.69 21.42
CA THR A 354 17.26 -44.08 20.77
C THR A 354 17.65 -44.90 19.56
N ALA A 355 18.14 -44.22 18.52
CA ALA A 355 18.43 -44.85 17.25
C ALA A 355 19.47 -45.97 17.37
N LEU A 356 19.28 -47.04 16.59
CA LEU A 356 20.28 -48.09 16.35
C LEU A 356 21.62 -47.46 15.90
N GLU A 357 22.72 -48.07 16.32
CA GLU A 357 24.11 -47.68 16.04
C GLU A 357 24.88 -48.75 15.23
N ALA A 358 25.93 -48.34 14.52
CA ALA A 358 26.76 -49.15 13.66
C ALA A 358 27.75 -49.94 14.49
N CYS A 359 27.90 -51.22 14.14
CA CYS A 359 28.82 -52.14 14.77
C CYS A 359 29.91 -52.57 13.76
N CYS A 360 31.12 -52.02 13.88
CA CYS A 360 32.25 -52.36 13.00
C CYS A 360 32.96 -53.65 13.43
N LEU A 361 33.17 -54.54 12.46
CA LEU A 361 33.83 -55.83 12.65
C LEU A 361 35.23 -55.86 11.99
N PRO A 362 36.17 -56.76 12.40
CA PRO A 362 37.60 -56.70 12.06
C PRO A 362 38.05 -56.91 10.59
N GLY A 363 37.27 -56.54 9.57
CA GLY A 363 37.60 -56.80 8.14
C GLY A 363 36.93 -55.88 7.11
N GLY A 364 36.41 -54.70 7.50
CA GLY A 364 35.76 -53.79 6.54
C GLY A 364 34.24 -53.85 6.48
N ALA A 365 33.58 -54.60 7.37
CA ALA A 365 32.15 -54.92 7.33
C ALA A 365 31.41 -54.46 8.59
N CYS A 366 30.12 -54.10 8.45
CA CYS A 366 29.34 -53.36 9.46
C CYS A 366 27.87 -53.90 9.57
N VAL A 367 27.26 -53.95 10.78
CA VAL A 367 25.80 -54.18 11.06
C VAL A 367 25.14 -53.21 12.09
N ASP A 368 23.82 -52.92 12.00
CA ASP A 368 23.09 -51.93 12.86
C ASP A 368 22.34 -52.53 14.07
N LEU A 369 22.62 -52.01 15.28
CA LEU A 369 22.08 -52.51 16.57
C LEU A 369 21.94 -51.37 17.59
N ASP A 370 21.00 -51.43 18.54
CA ASP A 370 20.93 -50.43 19.63
C ASP A 370 22.29 -50.33 20.39
N PRO A 371 22.78 -49.13 20.76
CA PRO A 371 24.07 -48.93 21.43
C PRO A 371 24.34 -49.86 22.61
N LEU A 372 23.34 -50.07 23.48
CA LEU A 372 23.45 -50.98 24.62
C LEU A 372 23.50 -52.44 24.15
N CYS A 373 22.86 -52.75 23.02
CA CYS A 373 22.89 -54.06 22.37
C CYS A 373 24.18 -54.34 21.57
N CYS A 374 24.82 -53.32 20.97
CA CYS A 374 26.04 -53.40 20.17
C CYS A 374 27.26 -53.82 20.98
N VAL A 375 27.44 -53.22 22.17
CA VAL A 375 28.53 -53.56 23.12
C VAL A 375 28.48 -55.03 23.56
N GLN A 376 27.29 -55.64 23.60
CA GLN A 376 27.09 -57.02 24.01
C GLN A 376 27.60 -58.05 22.97
N GLN A 377 27.82 -57.68 21.70
CA GLN A 377 28.18 -58.57 20.59
C GLN A 377 29.67 -58.55 20.13
N GLY A 378 30.53 -57.72 20.71
CA GLY A 378 31.99 -57.77 20.49
C GLY A 378 32.54 -56.96 19.30
N GLY A 379 31.70 -56.20 18.60
CA GLY A 379 32.15 -55.13 17.72
C GLY A 379 32.33 -53.81 18.48
N VAL A 380 32.88 -52.80 17.82
CA VAL A 380 33.02 -51.46 18.41
C VAL A 380 31.78 -50.66 18.00
N PRO A 381 30.91 -50.27 18.95
CA PRO A 381 29.86 -49.30 18.67
C PRO A 381 30.52 -48.00 18.27
N GLN A 382 30.05 -47.43 17.18
CA GLN A 382 30.69 -46.27 16.58
C GLN A 382 30.12 -44.95 17.13
N GLY A 383 29.23 -45.04 18.12
CA GLY A 383 28.54 -43.93 18.73
C GLY A 383 27.19 -43.66 18.05
N GLN A 384 26.36 -42.89 18.74
CA GLN A 384 24.95 -42.68 18.44
C GLN A 384 24.61 -42.36 16.99
N GLY A 385 23.64 -43.11 16.45
CA GLY A 385 23.08 -42.98 15.10
C GLY A 385 23.97 -43.47 13.97
N SER A 386 25.16 -44.00 14.29
CA SER A 386 25.98 -44.62 13.26
C SER A 386 25.19 -45.78 12.64
N GLN A 387 25.28 -45.96 11.32
CA GLN A 387 24.69 -47.12 10.67
C GLN A 387 25.66 -47.68 9.65
N CYS A 388 25.50 -48.94 9.34
CA CYS A 388 26.42 -49.73 8.58
C CYS A 388 26.11 -49.60 7.11
N GLN A 389 27.14 -49.21 6.38
CA GLN A 389 26.94 -48.65 5.06
C GLN A 389 27.46 -49.58 3.98
N PRO A 390 26.90 -49.49 2.76
CA PRO A 390 27.42 -50.20 1.60
C PRO A 390 28.90 -49.85 1.35
N PRO A 391 29.75 -50.81 0.92
CA PRO A 391 31.16 -50.52 0.64
C PRO A 391 31.32 -49.42 -0.40
N GLN A 392 32.24 -48.49 -0.16
CA GLN A 392 32.49 -47.27 -0.92
C GLN A 392 33.96 -47.04 -1.22
N ALA A 393 34.27 -46.24 -2.23
CA ALA A 393 35.64 -45.84 -2.56
C ALA A 393 36.37 -45.25 -1.33
N CYS A 394 37.69 -45.33 -1.25
CA CYS A 394 38.49 -45.10 -0.05
C CYS A 394 39.86 -44.63 -0.50
N CYS A 395 40.09 -43.32 -0.45
CA CYS A 395 41.31 -42.62 -0.86
C CYS A 395 42.38 -42.74 0.24
N LEU A 396 43.50 -43.38 -0.07
CA LEU A 396 44.60 -43.56 0.87
C LEU A 396 45.53 -42.33 0.88
N PRO A 397 46.36 -42.14 1.92
CA PRO A 397 47.22 -40.96 2.08
C PRO A 397 48.23 -40.70 0.94
N ASP A 398 48.38 -41.64 0.00
CA ASP A 398 49.25 -41.54 -1.17
C ASP A 398 48.53 -41.06 -2.45
N GLY A 399 47.23 -40.77 -2.37
CA GLY A 399 46.40 -40.27 -3.48
C GLY A 399 45.67 -41.37 -4.29
N SER A 400 45.67 -42.63 -3.83
CA SER A 400 45.03 -43.79 -4.49
C SER A 400 43.67 -44.18 -3.89
N CYS A 401 42.78 -44.93 -4.58
CA CYS A 401 41.38 -45.15 -4.16
C CYS A 401 40.90 -46.66 -4.21
N LEU A 402 40.18 -47.21 -3.19
CA LEU A 402 39.66 -48.63 -3.06
C LEU A 402 38.24 -48.79 -2.41
N MET A 403 37.51 -49.91 -2.49
CA MET A 403 36.12 -50.04 -1.94
C MET A 403 35.99 -50.71 -0.54
N ALA A 404 35.44 -50.04 0.50
CA ALA A 404 35.24 -50.54 1.89
C ALA A 404 34.09 -49.83 2.63
N ASP A 405 33.51 -50.40 3.72
CA ASP A 405 32.59 -49.64 4.59
C ASP A 405 33.32 -48.40 5.15
N PRO A 406 32.71 -47.20 5.10
CA PRO A 406 33.35 -45.95 5.49
C PRO A 406 34.02 -45.97 6.86
N LEU A 407 33.33 -46.52 7.85
CA LEU A 407 33.84 -46.48 9.21
C LEU A 407 35.03 -47.42 9.36
N CYS A 408 34.97 -48.57 8.72
CA CYS A 408 36.12 -49.45 8.66
C CYS A 408 37.27 -48.89 7.81
N CYS A 409 37.00 -48.11 6.76
CA CYS A 409 38.03 -47.43 5.94
C CYS A 409 38.80 -46.40 6.77
N GLN A 410 38.13 -45.60 7.61
CA GLN A 410 38.79 -44.68 8.54
C GLN A 410 39.66 -45.41 9.57
N GLN A 411 39.18 -46.54 10.08
CA GLN A 411 39.92 -47.32 11.09
C GLN A 411 41.23 -47.90 10.55
N MET A 412 41.35 -48.05 9.22
CA MET A 412 42.57 -48.50 8.52
C MET A 412 43.52 -47.34 8.13
N GLY A 413 43.17 -46.08 8.42
CA GLY A 413 43.97 -44.89 8.04
C GLY A 413 43.78 -44.41 6.60
N GLY A 414 42.76 -44.92 5.91
CA GLY A 414 42.31 -44.43 4.61
C GLY A 414 41.17 -43.42 4.76
N LEU A 415 40.92 -42.63 3.71
CA LEU A 415 39.87 -41.63 3.66
C LEU A 415 38.70 -42.13 2.80
N PRO A 416 37.57 -42.53 3.39
CA PRO A 416 36.43 -43.02 2.62
C PRO A 416 35.83 -41.93 1.74
N LEU A 417 35.43 -42.27 0.51
CA LEU A 417 34.99 -41.37 -0.55
C LEU A 417 33.49 -41.41 -0.85
N GLY A 418 32.68 -42.04 0.00
CA GLY A 418 31.21 -41.91 -0.05
C GLY A 418 30.45 -43.02 -0.77
N ALA A 419 29.31 -43.40 -0.22
CA ALA A 419 28.56 -44.60 -0.62
C ALA A 419 28.04 -44.47 -2.06
N GLY A 420 28.21 -45.52 -2.86
CA GLY A 420 27.89 -45.51 -4.29
C GLY A 420 28.95 -44.86 -5.17
N THR A 421 29.97 -44.20 -4.60
CA THR A 421 31.10 -43.68 -5.37
C THR A 421 32.06 -44.81 -5.72
N GLN A 422 32.50 -44.73 -6.97
CA GLN A 422 33.55 -45.54 -7.54
C GLN A 422 34.65 -44.53 -7.90
N CYS A 423 35.91 -44.93 -7.86
CA CYS A 423 37.00 -44.02 -8.24
C CYS A 423 36.83 -43.49 -9.70
N THR A 424 37.09 -42.20 -9.99
CA THR A 424 36.78 -41.48 -11.26
C THR A 424 38.02 -40.78 -11.91
N ALA A 425 37.87 -39.70 -12.72
CA ALA A 425 38.94 -39.04 -13.51
C ALA A 425 39.28 -37.59 -13.03
N PRO A 426 40.54 -37.09 -13.13
CA PRO A 426 41.02 -35.83 -12.48
C PRO A 426 40.58 -34.47 -13.07
N GLU A 427 40.44 -33.43 -12.21
CA GLU A 427 40.11 -32.01 -12.51
C GLU A 427 40.88 -30.99 -11.63
N ALA A 428 40.72 -29.66 -11.84
CA ALA A 428 41.45 -28.61 -11.10
C ALA A 428 41.02 -28.48 -9.63
N CYS A 429 41.98 -28.26 -8.74
CA CYS A 429 41.86 -28.37 -7.28
C CYS A 429 42.54 -27.19 -6.55
N CYS A 430 41.77 -26.31 -5.92
CA CYS A 430 42.27 -25.17 -5.13
C CYS A 430 42.69 -25.60 -3.73
N LEU A 431 43.98 -25.58 -3.41
CA LEU A 431 44.58 -26.03 -2.15
C LEU A 431 44.59 -24.92 -1.06
N PRO A 432 44.67 -25.27 0.24
CA PRO A 432 44.49 -24.34 1.38
C PRO A 432 45.48 -23.16 1.48
N GLY A 433 46.52 -23.13 0.65
CA GLY A 433 47.48 -22.02 0.58
C GLY A 433 47.19 -21.02 -0.56
N GLY A 434 46.01 -21.09 -1.19
CA GLY A 434 45.64 -20.29 -2.35
C GLY A 434 46.26 -20.75 -3.68
N GLY A 435 46.90 -21.92 -3.70
CA GLY A 435 47.49 -22.54 -4.90
C GLY A 435 46.54 -23.54 -5.55
N CYS A 436 46.72 -23.88 -6.83
CA CYS A 436 45.82 -24.77 -7.55
C CYS A 436 46.58 -25.96 -8.23
N SER A 437 46.02 -27.19 -8.24
CA SER A 437 46.61 -28.45 -8.76
C SER A 437 45.55 -29.40 -9.35
N ASN A 438 45.85 -30.32 -10.28
CA ASN A 438 44.82 -31.20 -10.87
C ASN A 438 44.78 -32.61 -10.20
N LEU A 439 43.68 -32.99 -9.55
CA LEU A 439 43.50 -34.21 -8.73
C LEU A 439 42.16 -34.92 -9.06
N ASP A 440 42.01 -36.24 -8.79
CA ASP A 440 40.66 -36.86 -8.84
C ASP A 440 39.73 -36.05 -7.93
N PRO A 441 38.51 -35.66 -8.36
CA PRO A 441 37.63 -34.80 -7.59
C PRO A 441 37.48 -35.23 -6.12
N LEU A 442 37.52 -36.55 -5.85
CA LEU A 442 37.35 -37.11 -4.52
C LEU A 442 38.64 -37.10 -3.69
N CYS A 443 39.82 -37.21 -4.32
CA CYS A 443 41.11 -37.07 -3.63
C CYS A 443 41.62 -35.61 -3.59
N CYS A 444 41.12 -34.76 -4.50
CA CYS A 444 41.24 -33.31 -4.46
C CYS A 444 40.69 -32.78 -3.13
N ALA A 445 39.42 -33.10 -2.86
CA ALA A 445 38.77 -32.85 -1.59
C ALA A 445 39.55 -33.46 -0.41
N ALA A 446 40.03 -34.71 -0.54
CA ALA A 446 40.77 -35.39 0.53
C ALA A 446 42.09 -34.70 0.92
N SER A 447 42.72 -33.98 -0.01
CA SER A 447 43.94 -33.21 0.21
C SER A 447 43.66 -31.78 0.71
N GLN A 448 42.43 -31.52 1.17
CA GLN A 448 41.91 -30.21 1.56
C GLN A 448 41.88 -29.19 0.43
N GLY A 449 41.91 -29.65 -0.83
CA GLY A 449 41.72 -28.79 -1.97
C GLY A 449 40.31 -28.88 -2.53
N THR A 450 39.86 -27.86 -3.23
CA THR A 450 38.49 -27.82 -3.73
C THR A 450 38.42 -28.03 -5.24
N PRO A 451 37.63 -29.01 -5.71
CA PRO A 451 37.51 -29.28 -7.12
C PRO A 451 36.70 -28.20 -7.83
N GLN A 452 37.20 -27.73 -8.97
CA GLN A 452 36.62 -26.63 -9.75
C GLN A 452 35.63 -27.10 -10.82
N GLY A 453 35.36 -28.40 -10.88
CA GLY A 453 34.37 -29.00 -11.76
C GLY A 453 34.90 -29.53 -13.10
N ILE A 454 34.08 -30.35 -13.74
CA ILE A 454 34.50 -31.17 -14.87
C ILE A 454 34.87 -30.30 -16.08
N GLY A 455 36.13 -30.36 -16.51
CA GLY A 455 36.66 -29.61 -17.66
C GLY A 455 37.43 -28.34 -17.29
N THR A 456 37.56 -28.02 -16.00
CA THR A 456 38.29 -26.84 -15.50
C THR A 456 39.80 -27.08 -15.32
N ASN A 457 40.57 -25.99 -15.37
CA ASN A 457 42.03 -25.94 -15.19
C ASN A 457 42.41 -24.64 -14.46
N CYS A 458 43.40 -24.68 -13.57
CA CYS A 458 43.92 -23.51 -12.84
C CYS A 458 44.40 -22.36 -13.76
N THR A 459 44.16 -21.07 -13.41
CA THR A 459 44.48 -19.85 -14.22
C THR A 459 45.39 -18.81 -13.50
N GLN A 460 45.34 -17.49 -13.82
CA GLN A 460 46.28 -16.45 -13.35
C GLN A 460 45.71 -15.63 -12.15
N LEU A 461 46.56 -15.30 -11.17
CA LEU A 461 46.20 -14.75 -9.83
C LEU A 461 45.71 -13.27 -9.84
N MET A 462 44.81 -12.90 -8.91
CA MET A 462 44.27 -11.55 -8.66
C MET A 462 44.17 -11.21 -7.15
N ALA A 463 43.82 -9.96 -6.80
CA ALA A 463 43.63 -9.51 -5.42
C ALA A 463 42.28 -9.95 -4.85
N CYS A 464 42.31 -10.67 -3.73
CA CYS A 464 41.17 -11.26 -3.05
C CYS A 464 41.04 -10.69 -1.65
N CYS A 465 39.91 -10.04 -1.38
CA CYS A 465 39.61 -9.35 -0.13
C CYS A 465 38.87 -10.26 0.83
N LEU A 466 39.52 -10.57 1.95
CA LEU A 466 38.99 -11.47 2.95
C LEU A 466 38.10 -10.73 3.97
N PRO A 467 37.16 -11.43 4.64
CA PRO A 467 36.23 -10.82 5.59
C PRO A 467 36.89 -10.15 6.81
N ASP A 468 38.17 -10.44 7.07
CA ASP A 468 38.96 -9.82 8.14
C ASP A 468 39.61 -8.49 7.73
N GLY A 469 39.30 -8.00 6.53
CA GLY A 469 39.84 -6.77 5.95
C GLY A 469 41.20 -6.95 5.28
N SER A 470 41.80 -8.15 5.30
CA SER A 470 43.09 -8.41 4.65
C SER A 470 42.94 -8.78 3.17
N CYS A 471 44.02 -8.63 2.39
CA CYS A 471 44.04 -8.96 0.97
C CYS A 471 45.11 -10.02 0.63
N LEU A 472 44.75 -11.01 -0.22
CA LEU A 472 45.64 -12.07 -0.74
C LEU A 472 45.68 -12.12 -2.27
N MET A 473 46.79 -12.60 -2.84
CA MET A 473 46.92 -12.86 -4.29
C MET A 473 46.63 -14.33 -4.62
N VAL A 474 45.43 -14.65 -5.11
CA VAL A 474 44.97 -16.03 -5.38
C VAL A 474 44.25 -16.15 -6.72
N ASP A 475 44.09 -17.37 -7.23
CA ASP A 475 43.30 -17.62 -8.47
C ASP A 475 41.82 -17.27 -8.21
N PRO A 476 41.08 -16.74 -9.20
CA PRO A 476 39.72 -16.23 -8.99
C PRO A 476 38.78 -17.28 -8.39
N LEU A 477 38.93 -18.54 -8.79
CA LEU A 477 38.12 -19.64 -8.27
C LEU A 477 38.48 -20.00 -6.83
N CYS A 478 39.76 -19.84 -6.45
CA CYS A 478 40.19 -20.04 -5.07
C CYS A 478 39.84 -18.82 -4.18
N CYS A 479 39.60 -17.64 -4.75
CA CYS A 479 39.22 -16.44 -4.00
C CYS A 479 37.84 -16.62 -3.35
N ASP A 480 36.86 -17.02 -4.16
CA ASP A 480 35.48 -17.27 -3.74
C ASP A 480 35.41 -18.29 -2.58
N GLU A 481 36.29 -19.31 -2.62
CA GLU A 481 36.34 -20.36 -1.59
C GLU A 481 36.99 -19.94 -0.28
N LEU A 482 37.91 -18.96 -0.31
CA LEU A 482 38.48 -18.38 0.90
C LEU A 482 37.49 -17.46 1.62
N GLY A 483 36.24 -17.37 1.13
CA GLY A 483 35.23 -16.43 1.59
C GLY A 483 35.61 -14.98 1.29
N GLY A 484 36.63 -14.81 0.45
CA GLY A 484 37.03 -13.52 -0.04
C GLY A 484 36.25 -13.19 -1.29
N THR A 485 36.04 -11.90 -1.50
CA THR A 485 35.55 -11.41 -2.77
C THR A 485 36.72 -10.83 -3.54
N PRO A 486 36.73 -10.90 -4.88
CA PRO A 486 37.60 -10.05 -5.66
C PRO A 486 37.48 -8.60 -5.18
N SER A 487 38.59 -7.86 -5.18
CA SER A 487 38.65 -6.49 -4.68
C SER A 487 37.44 -5.66 -5.17
N PRO A 488 36.63 -5.07 -4.27
CA PRO A 488 35.44 -4.28 -4.64
C PRO A 488 35.79 -3.02 -5.44
N THR A 489 37.05 -2.59 -5.43
CA THR A 489 37.59 -1.47 -6.22
C THR A 489 38.19 -1.91 -7.57
N GLY A 490 38.15 -3.21 -7.90
CA GLY A 490 38.74 -3.76 -9.12
C GLY A 490 40.28 -3.81 -9.11
N ALA A 491 40.92 -3.70 -7.95
CA ALA A 491 42.38 -3.66 -7.85
C ALA A 491 43.02 -5.00 -8.30
N ALA A 492 44.00 -4.92 -9.21
CA ALA A 492 44.72 -6.11 -9.70
C ALA A 492 45.75 -6.67 -8.70
N ALA A 493 46.01 -5.97 -7.60
CA ALA A 493 46.91 -6.37 -6.51
C ALA A 493 46.48 -5.71 -5.19
N CYS A 494 46.83 -6.32 -4.06
CA CYS A 494 46.63 -5.74 -2.74
C CYS A 494 47.41 -4.42 -2.56
N LEU A 495 46.83 -3.44 -1.88
CA LEU A 495 47.33 -2.05 -1.86
C LEU A 495 47.86 -1.62 -0.49
N GLY A 496 47.61 -2.39 0.57
CA GLY A 496 47.98 -2.09 1.95
C GLY A 496 46.99 -1.15 2.64
N ASP A 497 47.04 -1.10 3.97
CA ASP A 497 46.19 -0.25 4.82
C ASP A 497 46.87 1.12 5.03
N ASN A 498 46.61 2.09 4.15
CA ASN A 498 47.28 3.40 4.23
C ASN A 498 46.62 4.34 5.24
N ASN A 499 45.32 4.18 5.49
CA ASN A 499 44.56 5.02 6.42
C ASN A 499 44.56 4.48 7.87
N GLN A 500 45.15 3.30 8.08
CA GLN A 500 45.38 2.62 9.36
C GLN A 500 44.10 2.21 10.09
N ASN A 501 43.03 1.92 9.35
CA ASN A 501 41.77 1.46 9.94
C ASN A 501 41.72 -0.07 10.13
N GLY A 502 42.74 -0.80 9.70
CA GLY A 502 42.84 -2.26 9.79
C GLY A 502 42.29 -3.02 8.60
N VAL A 503 41.87 -2.34 7.53
CA VAL A 503 41.39 -2.90 6.26
C VAL A 503 42.38 -2.50 5.16
N ASP A 504 42.75 -3.44 4.29
CA ASP A 504 43.56 -3.12 3.10
C ASP A 504 42.76 -2.18 2.20
N ASP A 505 43.37 -1.11 1.70
CA ASP A 505 42.70 -0.12 0.84
C ASP A 505 42.04 -0.77 -0.40
N ALA A 506 42.51 -1.96 -0.83
CA ALA A 506 41.87 -2.73 -1.91
C ALA A 506 40.51 -3.34 -1.52
N CYS A 507 40.19 -3.40 -0.22
CA CYS A 507 39.09 -4.12 0.41
C CYS A 507 38.12 -3.23 1.18
N GLU A 508 38.34 -1.92 1.14
CA GLU A 508 37.41 -0.96 1.71
C GLU A 508 36.15 -0.89 0.83
N PRO A 509 34.96 -0.83 1.45
CA PRO A 509 33.76 -0.50 0.70
C PRO A 509 33.96 0.89 0.08
N THR A 510 33.67 1.02 -1.21
CA THR A 510 33.32 2.33 -1.73
C THR A 510 32.14 2.82 -0.90
N GLU A 511 32.26 3.99 -0.27
CA GLU A 511 31.17 4.66 0.43
C GLU A 511 30.03 4.94 -0.57
N LEU A 512 29.20 3.92 -0.82
CA LEU A 512 27.86 4.05 -1.40
C LEU A 512 26.93 4.26 -0.22
N ASP A 513 26.95 5.47 0.31
CA ASP A 513 25.92 5.96 1.21
C ASP A 513 24.66 6.19 0.36
N THR A 514 23.70 5.31 0.55
CA THR A 514 22.45 5.36 -0.18
C THR A 514 21.45 6.05 0.72
N CYS A 515 21.08 7.27 0.35
CA CYS A 515 20.16 8.08 1.11
C CYS A 515 18.90 7.32 1.55
N THR A 516 18.30 7.77 2.66
CA THR A 516 17.08 7.16 3.24
C THR A 516 15.88 7.12 2.29
N TYR A 517 15.85 7.97 1.26
CA TYR A 517 14.79 8.01 0.25
C TYR A 517 15.34 8.16 -1.17
N TYR A 518 14.86 7.28 -2.06
CA TYR A 518 14.98 7.42 -3.51
C TYR A 518 13.58 7.36 -4.13
N LYS A 519 13.42 7.97 -5.31
CA LYS A 519 12.19 7.88 -6.08
C LYS A 519 11.85 6.41 -6.41
N PRO A 520 10.62 5.95 -6.12
CA PRO A 520 10.27 4.53 -6.22
C PRO A 520 10.37 3.99 -7.66
N PRO A 521 10.62 2.68 -7.80
CA PRO A 521 10.64 1.98 -9.08
C PRO A 521 9.24 1.65 -9.59
N TYR A 522 9.09 1.58 -10.91
CA TYR A 522 7.86 1.15 -11.59
C TYR A 522 8.13 0.00 -12.58
N PRO A 523 7.31 -1.08 -12.57
CA PRO A 523 7.65 -2.37 -13.21
C PRO A 523 8.03 -2.37 -14.69
N ASP A 524 7.54 -1.45 -15.52
CA ASP A 524 7.81 -1.49 -16.96
C ASP A 524 8.69 -0.36 -17.48
N TYR A 525 8.72 0.78 -16.78
CA TYR A 525 9.10 2.03 -17.44
C TYR A 525 10.11 2.86 -16.64
N ALA A 526 10.36 2.45 -15.39
CA ALA A 526 11.41 2.99 -14.53
C ALA A 526 11.77 1.95 -13.44
N PRO A 527 12.28 0.76 -13.81
CA PRO A 527 12.33 -0.42 -12.93
C PRO A 527 13.23 -0.26 -11.71
N PHE A 528 14.11 0.74 -11.71
CA PHE A 528 14.96 1.10 -10.57
C PHE A 528 14.86 2.59 -10.20
N GLY A 529 13.69 3.21 -10.41
CA GLY A 529 13.44 4.60 -10.01
C GLY A 529 13.83 5.60 -11.09
N MET A 530 14.31 6.78 -10.68
CA MET A 530 14.64 7.87 -11.61
C MET A 530 15.62 7.40 -12.70
N PRO A 531 15.30 7.55 -14.01
CA PRO A 531 16.23 7.22 -15.08
C PRO A 531 17.46 8.11 -15.06
N ASP A 532 18.52 7.65 -15.72
CA ASP A 532 19.77 8.38 -15.82
C ASP A 532 20.31 8.47 -17.25
N PHE A 533 19.49 9.01 -18.16
CA PHE A 533 19.88 9.16 -19.55
C PHE A 533 21.15 10.00 -19.68
N ASP A 534 22.11 9.49 -20.46
CA ASP A 534 23.40 10.12 -20.64
C ASP A 534 23.39 11.09 -21.83
N GLN A 535 23.92 12.31 -21.66
CA GLN A 535 24.02 13.28 -22.76
C GLN A 535 25.21 13.04 -23.72
N LYS A 536 26.17 12.18 -23.38
CA LYS A 536 27.42 11.89 -24.12
C LYS A 536 27.16 11.06 -25.40
N GLN A 537 26.06 11.33 -26.10
CA GLN A 537 25.58 10.61 -27.29
C GLN A 537 24.89 11.51 -28.33
N ASN A 538 24.52 10.94 -29.48
CA ASN A 538 23.75 11.58 -30.57
C ASN A 538 24.28 12.91 -31.14
N GLY A 539 25.52 13.31 -30.81
CA GLY A 539 26.10 14.58 -31.27
C GLY A 539 25.50 15.81 -30.61
N TRP A 540 24.96 15.67 -29.40
CA TRP A 540 24.42 16.72 -28.52
C TRP A 540 25.46 17.72 -27.98
N VAL A 541 26.23 18.32 -28.89
CA VAL A 541 27.33 19.24 -28.59
C VAL A 541 27.03 20.69 -29.02
N GLY A 542 27.60 21.65 -28.29
CA GLY A 542 27.39 23.08 -28.50
C GLY A 542 28.35 23.99 -27.72
N GLY A 543 28.10 25.29 -27.79
CA GLY A 543 28.84 26.30 -27.05
C GLY A 543 30.25 26.61 -27.59
N PRO A 544 31.01 27.45 -26.87
CA PRO A 544 32.29 27.98 -27.34
C PRO A 544 33.37 26.91 -27.58
N LEU A 545 33.26 25.78 -26.88
CA LEU A 545 34.24 24.69 -26.91
C LEU A 545 33.72 23.43 -27.63
N GLN A 546 32.53 23.48 -28.24
CA GLN A 546 31.87 22.29 -28.83
C GLN A 546 31.69 21.17 -27.79
N SER A 547 31.26 21.56 -26.59
CA SER A 547 31.05 20.71 -25.42
C SER A 547 29.68 20.06 -25.43
N TRP A 548 29.49 18.96 -24.71
CA TRP A 548 28.18 18.37 -24.50
C TRP A 548 27.24 19.37 -23.80
N SER A 549 26.07 19.63 -24.40
CA SER A 549 25.24 20.78 -24.05
C SER A 549 23.77 20.46 -23.77
N PHE A 550 23.36 19.19 -23.81
CA PHE A 550 21.95 18.77 -23.72
C PHE A 550 21.53 18.31 -22.31
N CYS A 551 22.36 18.48 -21.28
CA CYS A 551 22.01 18.19 -19.88
C CYS A 551 20.61 18.71 -19.46
N GLY A 552 20.16 19.88 -19.95
CA GLY A 552 18.82 20.39 -19.66
C GLY A 552 17.70 19.49 -20.21
N PRO A 553 17.60 19.32 -21.54
CA PRO A 553 16.62 18.40 -22.15
C PRO A 553 16.70 16.96 -21.66
N VAL A 554 17.90 16.47 -21.33
CA VAL A 554 18.09 15.13 -20.79
C VAL A 554 17.57 15.03 -19.36
N ALA A 555 17.83 16.03 -18.50
CA ALA A 555 17.26 16.10 -17.15
C ALA A 555 15.71 16.15 -17.19
N LEU A 556 15.13 16.88 -18.16
CA LEU A 556 13.68 16.86 -18.40
C LEU A 556 13.18 15.49 -18.86
N ALA A 557 13.95 14.79 -19.71
CA ALA A 557 13.59 13.45 -20.16
C ALA A 557 13.54 12.47 -18.98
N ASN A 558 14.54 12.48 -18.09
CA ASN A 558 14.56 11.64 -16.88
C ASN A 558 13.30 11.87 -16.03
N CYS A 559 12.94 13.15 -15.80
CA CYS A 559 11.74 13.53 -15.06
C CYS A 559 10.45 13.02 -15.71
N PHE A 560 10.22 13.40 -16.97
CA PHE A 560 8.98 13.05 -17.67
C PHE A 560 8.81 11.55 -17.89
N TRP A 561 9.90 10.83 -18.13
CA TRP A 561 9.90 9.37 -18.21
C TRP A 561 9.51 8.72 -16.88
N TRP A 562 10.06 9.21 -15.76
CA TRP A 562 9.70 8.73 -14.44
C TRP A 562 8.24 9.05 -14.07
N PHE A 563 7.75 10.26 -14.37
CA PHE A 563 6.36 10.62 -14.12
C PHE A 563 5.38 9.86 -15.00
N ASP A 564 5.71 9.61 -16.25
CA ASP A 564 4.84 8.82 -17.11
C ASP A 564 4.68 7.39 -16.57
N SER A 565 5.80 6.77 -16.19
CA SER A 565 5.82 5.49 -15.48
C SER A 565 4.98 5.48 -14.19
N LYS A 566 5.01 6.58 -13.41
CA LYS A 566 4.28 6.71 -12.15
C LYS A 566 2.76 6.77 -12.35
N PHE A 567 2.30 7.44 -13.41
CA PHE A 567 0.88 7.71 -13.64
C PHE A 567 0.26 6.79 -14.69
N GLU A 568 0.99 5.76 -15.14
CA GLU A 568 0.48 4.73 -16.02
C GLU A 568 -0.70 3.97 -15.36
N PRO A 569 -1.91 4.00 -15.94
CA PRO A 569 -3.10 3.38 -15.33
C PRO A 569 -3.04 1.85 -15.23
N ASN A 570 -2.31 1.19 -16.15
CA ASN A 570 -2.24 -0.28 -16.20
C ASN A 570 -0.81 -0.79 -16.39
N PRO A 571 0.13 -0.54 -15.45
CA PRO A 571 1.54 -0.85 -15.65
C PRO A 571 1.74 -2.38 -15.82
N GLN A 572 2.32 -2.79 -16.95
CA GLN A 572 2.60 -4.20 -17.29
C GLN A 572 4.07 -4.32 -17.67
N PRO A 573 4.89 -5.25 -17.18
CA PRO A 573 6.31 -5.32 -17.56
C PRO A 573 6.55 -5.65 -19.06
N GLN A 574 7.72 -5.23 -19.56
CA GLN A 574 8.20 -5.49 -20.92
C GLN A 574 8.12 -7.00 -21.20
N PRO A 575 7.70 -7.41 -22.41
CA PRO A 575 7.61 -6.62 -23.65
C PRO A 575 6.19 -6.15 -23.98
N THR A 576 5.34 -5.92 -22.97
CA THR A 576 3.95 -5.49 -23.19
C THR A 576 3.92 -4.01 -23.57
N TYR A 577 3.05 -3.61 -24.50
CA TYR A 577 2.86 -2.18 -24.80
C TYR A 577 1.82 -1.61 -23.84
N SER A 578 2.19 -0.62 -23.05
CA SER A 578 1.32 0.05 -22.08
C SER A 578 1.50 1.58 -22.18
N ASP A 579 0.90 2.16 -23.21
CA ASP A 579 0.90 3.60 -23.49
C ASP A 579 -0.38 4.28 -22.91
N GLY A 580 -0.66 4.10 -21.61
CA GLY A 580 -1.88 4.57 -20.97
C GLY A 580 -1.80 6.01 -20.45
N TYR A 581 -0.61 6.44 -20.02
CA TYR A 581 -0.29 7.83 -19.76
C TYR A 581 0.37 8.49 -20.99
N ARG A 582 0.30 9.83 -21.07
CA ARG A 582 0.55 10.57 -22.33
C ARG A 582 1.66 11.61 -22.23
N LEU A 583 2.43 11.61 -21.15
CA LEU A 583 3.50 12.55 -20.91
C LEU A 583 4.75 12.21 -21.75
N VAL A 584 4.99 10.91 -21.96
CA VAL A 584 5.88 10.33 -22.97
C VAL A 584 4.99 9.74 -24.08
N ARG A 585 5.57 9.53 -25.26
CA ARG A 585 4.87 8.92 -26.40
C ARG A 585 5.84 8.16 -27.27
N SER A 586 5.37 7.13 -27.95
CA SER A 586 6.19 6.37 -28.88
C SER A 586 6.50 7.17 -30.15
N TYR A 587 7.77 7.19 -30.55
CA TYR A 587 8.25 7.74 -31.81
C TYR A 587 8.38 6.68 -32.91
N ALA A 588 7.90 5.45 -32.67
CA ALA A 588 7.93 4.39 -33.66
C ALA A 588 7.03 4.75 -34.86
N THR A 589 7.64 4.88 -36.05
CA THR A 589 6.92 5.24 -37.29
C THR A 589 6.73 4.08 -38.26
N MET A 590 7.35 2.92 -38.00
CA MET A 590 7.30 1.73 -38.85
C MET A 590 7.32 0.46 -38.01
N PHE A 591 6.59 -0.57 -38.47
CA PHE A 591 6.49 -1.85 -37.78
C PHE A 591 7.84 -2.62 -37.75
N PRO A 592 8.23 -3.25 -36.63
CA PRO A 592 7.49 -3.35 -35.36
C PRO A 592 7.47 -2.01 -34.61
N LEU A 593 6.30 -1.64 -34.08
CA LEU A 593 6.20 -0.49 -33.19
C LEU A 593 6.97 -0.82 -31.90
N TRP A 594 7.56 0.18 -31.28
CA TRP A 594 8.16 0.06 -29.96
C TRP A 594 7.36 0.92 -28.97
N ASP A 595 7.42 0.51 -27.72
CA ASP A 595 6.79 1.16 -26.58
C ASP A 595 7.32 2.59 -26.37
N ASP A 596 6.54 3.48 -25.77
CA ASP A 596 6.99 4.84 -25.50
C ASP A 596 8.14 4.95 -24.47
N HIS A 597 8.41 3.88 -23.74
CA HIS A 597 9.56 3.69 -22.87
C HIS A 597 10.55 2.62 -23.37
N ASP A 598 10.54 2.31 -24.67
CA ASP A 598 11.61 1.54 -25.30
C ASP A 598 12.92 2.35 -25.33
N PRO A 599 14.11 1.74 -25.14
CA PRO A 599 15.39 2.43 -25.22
C PRO A 599 15.63 3.21 -26.53
N GLN A 600 15.00 2.80 -27.63
CA GLN A 600 15.05 3.52 -28.91
C GLN A 600 14.30 4.86 -28.87
N ASN A 601 13.43 5.07 -27.89
CA ASN A 601 12.61 6.27 -27.75
C ASN A 601 13.36 7.44 -27.10
N VAL A 602 14.43 7.17 -26.33
CA VAL A 602 15.22 8.18 -25.61
C VAL A 602 15.77 9.27 -26.53
N ILE A 603 16.42 8.88 -27.63
CA ILE A 603 17.03 9.84 -28.57
C ILE A 603 15.98 10.80 -29.18
N PRO A 604 14.92 10.32 -29.86
CA PRO A 604 13.93 11.21 -30.45
C PRO A 604 13.11 12.00 -29.40
N PHE A 605 12.96 11.47 -28.19
CA PHE A 605 12.32 12.16 -27.08
C PHE A 605 13.16 13.35 -26.59
N VAL A 606 14.44 13.12 -26.26
CA VAL A 606 15.38 14.19 -25.86
C VAL A 606 15.53 15.24 -26.97
N ASP A 607 15.65 14.83 -28.23
CA ASP A 607 15.72 15.75 -29.38
C ASP A 607 14.47 16.64 -29.46
N SER A 608 13.30 16.10 -29.12
CA SER A 608 12.06 16.87 -29.09
C SER A 608 12.07 17.88 -27.94
N LEU A 609 12.39 17.46 -26.71
CA LEU A 609 12.49 18.34 -25.55
C LEU A 609 13.53 19.46 -25.75
N ALA A 610 14.60 19.18 -26.49
CA ALA A 610 15.61 20.16 -26.86
C ALA A 610 15.05 21.26 -27.75
N LEU A 611 14.16 20.93 -28.71
CA LEU A 611 13.47 21.94 -29.52
C LEU A 611 12.54 22.82 -28.68
N TYR A 612 11.78 22.21 -27.76
CA TYR A 612 10.89 22.94 -26.84
C TYR A 612 11.65 23.85 -25.89
N SER A 613 12.85 23.43 -25.47
CA SER A 613 13.72 24.15 -24.55
C SER A 613 14.74 25.05 -25.26
N ASN A 614 14.61 25.27 -26.58
CA ASN A 614 15.53 26.08 -27.38
C ASN A 614 17.02 25.67 -27.26
N CYS A 615 17.27 24.40 -26.96
CA CYS A 615 18.60 23.79 -26.88
C CYS A 615 19.00 23.27 -28.27
N LEU A 616 19.46 24.18 -29.13
CA LEU A 616 19.84 23.81 -30.50
C LEU A 616 21.29 23.31 -30.58
N PRO A 617 21.61 22.37 -31.50
CA PRO A 617 22.99 21.98 -31.79
C PRO A 617 23.86 23.20 -32.10
N GLY A 618 25.02 23.32 -31.44
CA GLY A 618 25.90 24.49 -31.54
C GLY A 618 25.59 25.63 -30.56
N GLY A 619 24.45 25.60 -29.86
CA GLY A 619 24.07 26.58 -28.83
C GLY A 619 24.80 26.38 -27.49
N ALA A 620 24.81 27.39 -26.62
CA ALA A 620 25.50 27.33 -25.31
C ALA A 620 24.66 26.64 -24.22
N GLY A 621 24.12 25.46 -24.54
CA GLY A 621 23.19 24.72 -23.68
C GLY A 621 21.83 25.40 -23.56
N THR A 622 21.15 25.15 -22.44
CA THR A 622 19.77 25.57 -22.19
C THR A 622 19.70 26.69 -21.16
N PHE A 623 19.10 27.83 -21.53
CA PHE A 623 18.86 28.91 -20.60
C PHE A 623 17.75 28.49 -19.63
N ILE A 624 17.85 28.84 -18.35
CA ILE A 624 16.89 28.37 -17.33
C ILE A 624 15.43 28.69 -17.67
N GLN A 625 15.17 29.86 -18.25
CA GLN A 625 13.84 30.24 -18.70
C GLN A 625 13.37 29.42 -19.91
N ASP A 626 14.28 29.05 -20.80
CA ASP A 626 13.94 28.23 -21.96
C ASP A 626 13.66 26.79 -21.53
N LEU A 627 14.36 26.26 -20.53
CA LEU A 627 14.04 24.96 -19.93
C LEU A 627 12.66 24.98 -19.28
N TYR A 628 12.36 26.02 -18.48
CA TYR A 628 11.02 26.24 -17.89
C TYR A 628 9.93 26.27 -18.97
N ASN A 629 10.13 27.09 -20.01
CA ASN A 629 9.17 27.20 -21.10
C ASN A 629 9.05 25.87 -21.87
N GLY A 630 10.15 25.14 -22.02
CA GLY A 630 10.19 23.84 -22.67
C GLY A 630 9.36 22.80 -21.93
N ALA A 631 9.51 22.72 -20.61
CA ALA A 631 8.70 21.87 -19.74
C ALA A 631 7.20 22.20 -19.87
N VAL A 632 6.84 23.47 -19.68
CA VAL A 632 5.44 23.95 -19.78
C VAL A 632 4.85 23.64 -21.17
N ASN A 633 5.58 23.94 -22.24
CA ASN A 633 5.09 23.73 -23.61
C ASN A 633 4.98 22.25 -23.98
N TRP A 634 5.88 21.40 -23.46
CA TRP A 634 5.81 19.95 -23.65
C TRP A 634 4.54 19.39 -23.01
N ILE A 635 4.35 19.65 -21.71
CA ILE A 635 3.16 19.27 -20.94
C ILE A 635 1.88 19.73 -21.66
N ASN A 636 1.85 20.98 -22.12
CA ASN A 636 0.72 21.51 -22.87
C ASN A 636 0.48 20.78 -24.20
N THR A 637 1.54 20.38 -24.91
CA THR A 637 1.43 19.64 -26.17
C THR A 637 0.89 18.23 -25.95
N GLN A 638 1.22 17.60 -24.83
CA GLN A 638 0.63 16.33 -24.42
C GLN A 638 -0.84 16.48 -23.96
N GLY A 639 -1.35 17.71 -23.90
CA GLY A 639 -2.70 18.03 -23.46
C GLY A 639 -2.87 17.89 -21.94
N LEU A 640 -1.77 17.88 -21.19
CA LEU A 640 -1.70 17.83 -19.74
C LEU A 640 -1.62 19.24 -19.13
N ASN A 641 -2.10 20.26 -19.85
CA ASN A 641 -2.25 21.60 -19.28
C ASN A 641 -3.27 21.54 -18.13
N GLY A 642 -2.97 22.19 -17.02
CA GLY A 642 -3.71 21.98 -15.77
C GLY A 642 -2.99 20.94 -14.93
N TYR A 643 -2.82 19.70 -15.41
CA TYR A 643 -2.30 18.52 -14.69
C TYR A 643 -0.90 18.64 -14.07
N TYR A 644 -0.12 19.66 -14.45
CA TYR A 644 1.23 19.92 -13.93
C TYR A 644 1.44 21.40 -13.67
N THR A 645 2.02 21.72 -12.51
CA THR A 645 2.59 23.05 -12.26
C THR A 645 4.10 22.97 -12.41
N VAL A 646 4.65 23.98 -13.06
CA VAL A 646 6.09 24.12 -13.23
C VAL A 646 6.48 25.39 -12.50
N ASN A 647 7.28 25.24 -11.46
CA ASN A 647 7.74 26.31 -10.59
C ASN A 647 9.25 26.48 -10.73
N LEU A 648 9.70 27.72 -10.93
CA LEU A 648 11.12 28.04 -11.00
C LEU A 648 11.53 28.81 -9.75
N VAL A 649 12.35 28.19 -8.91
CA VAL A 649 12.78 28.75 -7.63
C VAL A 649 14.25 29.19 -7.72
N PRO A 650 14.56 30.49 -7.59
CA PRO A 650 15.93 30.97 -7.52
C PRO A 650 16.55 30.67 -6.14
N ALA A 651 17.80 30.23 -6.12
CA ALA A 651 18.57 29.94 -4.90
C ALA A 651 17.76 29.14 -3.85
N PRO A 652 17.25 27.95 -4.21
CA PRO A 652 16.40 27.16 -3.32
C PRO A 652 17.17 26.72 -2.06
N PRO A 653 16.55 26.76 -0.87
CA PRO A 653 17.13 26.15 0.32
C PRO A 653 17.09 24.61 0.23
N PRO A 654 18.03 23.89 0.87
CA PRO A 654 18.11 22.44 0.77
C PRO A 654 16.89 21.73 1.35
N GLU A 655 16.23 22.33 2.34
CA GLU A 655 14.97 21.85 2.91
C GLU A 655 13.87 21.81 1.85
N LEU A 656 13.75 22.86 1.01
CA LEU A 656 12.77 22.87 -0.07
C LEU A 656 13.04 21.74 -1.07
N ILE A 657 14.30 21.56 -1.49
CA ILE A 657 14.67 20.50 -2.43
C ILE A 657 14.30 19.13 -1.84
N ARG A 658 14.67 18.90 -0.57
CA ARG A 658 14.35 17.66 0.15
C ARG A 658 12.84 17.42 0.23
N ASP A 659 12.10 18.42 0.69
CA ASP A 659 10.68 18.30 0.92
C ASP A 659 9.93 18.06 -0.40
N GLU A 660 10.29 18.74 -1.49
CA GLU A 660 9.68 18.51 -2.81
C GLU A 660 9.99 17.12 -3.37
N VAL A 661 11.20 16.59 -3.17
CA VAL A 661 11.53 15.21 -3.56
C VAL A 661 10.78 14.17 -2.72
N LEU A 662 10.65 14.39 -1.41
CA LEU A 662 9.86 13.54 -0.50
C LEU A 662 8.36 13.57 -0.85
N ARG A 663 7.87 14.70 -1.37
CA ARG A 663 6.53 14.86 -1.96
C ARG A 663 6.39 14.21 -3.34
N SER A 664 7.39 13.44 -3.76
CA SER A 664 7.41 12.77 -5.05
C SER A 664 7.31 13.75 -6.23
N GLN A 665 7.72 15.01 -6.08
CA GLN A 665 7.81 15.98 -7.17
C GLN A 665 9.13 15.78 -7.94
N ASP A 666 9.20 16.23 -9.18
CA ASP A 666 10.45 16.24 -9.94
C ASP A 666 11.18 17.55 -9.72
N VAL A 667 12.45 17.45 -9.32
CA VAL A 667 13.29 18.60 -9.03
C VAL A 667 14.54 18.55 -9.91
N ILE A 668 14.60 19.44 -10.90
CA ILE A 668 15.79 19.65 -11.73
C ILE A 668 16.57 20.82 -11.16
N LEU A 669 17.85 20.62 -10.85
CA LEU A 669 18.71 21.67 -10.34
C LEU A 669 19.55 22.25 -11.47
N LEU A 670 19.60 23.59 -11.57
CA LEU A 670 20.66 24.27 -12.30
C LEU A 670 21.81 24.52 -11.34
N LEU A 671 22.89 23.78 -11.55
CA LEU A 671 24.13 23.92 -10.82
C LEU A 671 25.00 24.95 -11.53
N GLY A 672 25.32 26.03 -10.83
CA GLY A 672 26.15 27.12 -11.32
C GLY A 672 27.58 26.97 -10.85
N PHE A 673 28.53 27.10 -11.78
CA PHE A 673 29.94 27.05 -11.43
C PHE A 673 30.53 28.44 -11.25
N TYR A 674 31.15 28.68 -10.10
CA TYR A 674 31.67 29.97 -9.72
C TYR A 674 33.13 29.90 -9.27
N GLU A 675 33.93 30.84 -9.76
CA GLU A 675 35.26 31.12 -9.23
C GLU A 675 35.16 32.20 -8.15
N GLN A 676 35.63 31.91 -6.94
CA GLN A 676 35.77 32.92 -5.89
C GLN A 676 37.07 33.70 -6.10
N VAL A 677 36.97 34.90 -6.68
CA VAL A 677 38.14 35.77 -6.94
C VAL A 677 38.49 36.66 -5.75
N ALA A 678 37.52 36.96 -4.87
CA ALA A 678 37.73 37.63 -3.59
C ALA A 678 36.59 37.32 -2.62
N ALA A 679 36.77 37.60 -1.32
CA ALA A 679 35.68 37.47 -0.34
C ALA A 679 34.47 38.33 -0.76
N GLY A 680 33.30 37.70 -0.90
CA GLY A 680 32.08 38.39 -1.36
C GLY A 680 31.98 38.58 -2.87
N TYR A 681 32.93 38.10 -3.67
CA TYR A 681 32.97 38.34 -5.12
C TYR A 681 33.30 37.08 -5.91
N CYS A 682 32.35 36.67 -6.76
CA CYS A 682 32.41 35.44 -7.53
C CYS A 682 32.17 35.68 -9.03
N ASN A 683 32.89 34.96 -9.87
CA ASN A 683 32.73 34.98 -11.33
C ASN A 683 32.04 33.71 -11.79
N ARG A 684 30.94 33.82 -12.54
CA ARG A 684 30.29 32.65 -13.14
C ARG A 684 31.12 32.13 -14.32
N LEU A 685 31.37 30.82 -14.33
CA LEU A 685 32.11 30.11 -15.38
C LEU A 685 31.18 29.33 -16.32
N GLY A 686 30.04 28.84 -15.82
CA GLY A 686 29.10 28.03 -16.60
C GLY A 686 28.03 27.41 -15.70
N GLY A 687 27.31 26.40 -16.19
CA GLY A 687 26.38 25.62 -15.39
C GLY A 687 26.02 24.28 -16.01
N HIS A 688 25.33 23.45 -15.24
CA HIS A 688 24.93 22.08 -15.58
C HIS A 688 23.57 21.75 -14.96
N TYR A 689 22.77 20.93 -15.65
CA TYR A 689 21.47 20.48 -15.13
C TYR A 689 21.56 19.04 -14.67
N VAL A 690 20.96 18.77 -13.51
CA VAL A 690 20.87 17.44 -12.91
C VAL A 690 19.46 17.23 -12.39
N THR A 691 19.00 15.99 -12.37
CA THR A 691 17.70 15.62 -11.80
C THR A 691 17.92 15.04 -10.42
N THR A 692 17.13 15.45 -9.42
CA THR A 692 17.27 14.89 -8.06
C THR A 692 16.52 13.55 -7.97
N ALA A 693 17.27 12.46 -7.84
CA ALA A 693 16.77 11.08 -7.78
C ALA A 693 16.42 10.62 -6.36
N GLY A 694 17.03 11.23 -5.33
CA GLY A 694 16.82 10.87 -3.93
C GLY A 694 17.37 11.90 -2.95
N VAL A 695 17.02 11.78 -1.67
CA VAL A 695 17.45 12.69 -0.59
C VAL A 695 17.59 11.95 0.75
N CYS A 696 18.52 12.40 1.57
CA CYS A 696 18.75 11.88 2.92
C CYS A 696 17.89 12.66 3.94
N GLN A 697 17.27 11.98 4.91
CA GLN A 697 16.39 12.61 5.92
C GLN A 697 17.17 13.22 7.09
N ASP A 698 18.28 12.60 7.50
CA ASP A 698 19.04 13.00 8.70
C ASP A 698 20.25 13.92 8.39
N GLU A 699 20.61 14.07 7.11
CA GLU A 699 21.71 14.91 6.62
C GLU A 699 21.29 15.59 5.31
N PHE A 700 21.76 16.81 5.05
CA PHE A 700 21.48 17.51 3.78
C PHE A 700 22.35 16.95 2.66
N ARG A 701 21.96 15.78 2.16
CA ARG A 701 22.58 15.13 1.01
C ARG A 701 21.53 14.86 -0.06
N ILE A 702 21.90 15.11 -1.31
CA ILE A 702 21.05 14.89 -2.47
C ILE A 702 21.69 13.85 -3.39
N CYS A 703 20.88 12.92 -3.88
CA CYS A 703 21.26 11.97 -4.90
C CYS A 703 20.78 12.48 -6.25
N ILE A 704 21.67 12.54 -7.24
CA ILE A 704 21.38 13.13 -8.54
C ILE A 704 21.54 12.11 -9.66
N SER A 705 20.57 12.11 -10.56
CA SER A 705 20.76 11.67 -11.94
C SER A 705 21.53 12.76 -12.65
N ASP A 706 22.73 12.39 -13.10
CA ASP A 706 23.67 13.27 -13.75
C ASP A 706 23.79 12.83 -15.20
N PRO A 707 23.44 13.67 -16.18
CA PRO A 707 23.56 13.26 -17.57
C PRO A 707 25.01 13.40 -18.09
N TYR A 708 26.05 13.38 -17.24
CA TYR A 708 27.45 13.60 -17.62
C TYR A 708 28.49 13.05 -16.62
N PHE A 709 28.38 13.45 -15.35
CA PHE A 709 29.38 13.29 -14.29
C PHE A 709 29.01 12.15 -13.35
N ASP A 710 29.18 10.92 -13.84
CA ASP A 710 28.56 9.72 -13.27
C ASP A 710 29.61 8.92 -12.48
N LYS A 711 29.91 9.35 -11.25
CA LYS A 711 31.04 8.81 -10.46
C LYS A 711 30.81 7.39 -9.95
N ASN A 712 29.55 6.99 -9.74
CA ASN A 712 29.18 5.65 -9.32
C ASN A 712 28.78 4.71 -10.48
N GLU A 713 28.97 5.13 -11.74
CA GLU A 713 28.58 4.38 -12.95
C GLU A 713 29.34 3.04 -13.09
N GLY A 714 28.62 1.91 -13.24
CA GLY A 714 29.18 0.63 -13.67
C GLY A 714 28.34 -0.63 -13.36
N GLU A 715 28.58 -1.71 -14.14
CA GLU A 715 28.11 -3.07 -13.82
C GLU A 715 28.60 -3.50 -12.42
N PRO A 716 27.82 -4.17 -11.57
CA PRO A 716 28.29 -4.57 -10.25
C PRO A 716 29.64 -5.35 -10.32
N PRO A 717 30.75 -4.83 -9.72
CA PRO A 717 30.88 -3.60 -8.93
C PRO A 717 31.18 -2.32 -9.76
N ALA A 718 30.62 -1.19 -9.33
CA ALA A 718 30.73 0.14 -9.97
C ALA A 718 32.14 0.48 -10.50
N GLY A 719 32.22 1.14 -11.66
CA GLY A 719 33.45 1.57 -12.32
C GLY A 719 33.78 0.88 -13.67
N GLY A 720 32.92 0.00 -14.17
CA GLY A 720 33.06 -0.59 -15.50
C GLY A 720 32.70 0.40 -16.61
N ALA A 721 33.63 0.70 -17.52
CA ALA A 721 33.36 1.62 -18.63
C ALA A 721 32.49 0.96 -19.72
N HIS A 722 31.31 1.51 -20.00
CA HIS A 722 30.45 1.14 -21.13
C HIS A 722 30.03 2.37 -21.94
N PRO A 723 29.44 2.20 -23.14
CA PRO A 723 28.97 3.32 -23.94
C PRO A 723 27.78 4.04 -23.27
N ALA A 724 27.74 5.37 -23.36
CA ALA A 724 26.61 6.22 -22.93
C ALA A 724 25.22 5.72 -23.36
N THR A 725 25.13 5.05 -24.51
CA THR A 725 23.88 4.49 -25.04
C THR A 725 23.30 3.35 -24.20
N VAL A 726 24.06 2.76 -23.28
CA VAL A 726 23.56 1.74 -22.35
C VAL A 726 22.48 2.32 -21.44
N HIS A 727 22.67 3.56 -20.99
CA HIS A 727 21.72 4.27 -20.14
C HIS A 727 20.41 4.65 -20.85
N ASN A 728 20.29 4.43 -22.18
CA ASN A 728 18.99 4.56 -22.85
C ASN A 728 17.98 3.53 -22.35
N ASP A 729 18.46 2.41 -21.80
CA ASP A 729 17.61 1.49 -21.07
C ASP A 729 17.59 1.92 -19.59
N ALA A 730 16.41 2.34 -19.12
CA ALA A 730 16.19 2.85 -17.78
C ALA A 730 16.40 1.78 -16.68
N ALA A 731 16.64 0.51 -17.04
CA ALA A 731 17.13 -0.51 -16.12
C ALA A 731 18.60 -0.29 -15.69
N PHE A 732 19.37 0.47 -16.47
CA PHE A 732 20.77 0.76 -16.22
C PHE A 732 20.93 2.23 -15.83
N ILE A 733 20.71 2.56 -14.55
CA ILE A 733 20.95 3.89 -13.98
C ILE A 733 22.38 4.00 -13.41
N SER A 734 22.90 5.20 -13.12
CA SER A 734 24.30 5.42 -12.68
C SER A 734 24.73 4.83 -11.33
N GLY A 735 23.83 4.28 -10.51
CA GLY A 735 24.26 3.39 -9.43
C GLY A 735 24.92 2.12 -9.98
N PRO A 736 25.32 1.17 -9.12
CA PRO A 736 25.54 -0.19 -9.61
C PRO A 736 24.32 -0.61 -10.43
N HIS A 737 24.53 -0.98 -11.70
CA HIS A 737 23.43 -1.31 -12.60
C HIS A 737 22.47 -2.31 -11.96
N GLY A 738 21.16 -2.07 -12.11
CA GLY A 738 20.12 -2.88 -11.46
C GLY A 738 19.85 -2.53 -9.98
N THR A 739 20.27 -1.35 -9.52
CA THR A 739 19.94 -0.80 -8.20
C THR A 739 19.26 0.55 -8.33
N ILE A 740 18.60 1.04 -7.27
CA ILE A 740 17.91 2.35 -7.22
C ILE A 740 18.87 3.54 -6.96
N HIS A 741 20.16 3.25 -6.80
CA HIS A 741 21.13 4.21 -6.28
C HIS A 741 21.64 5.16 -7.37
N HIS A 742 22.04 6.35 -6.92
CA HIS A 742 22.57 7.44 -7.76
C HIS A 742 23.70 8.15 -7.01
N ASP A 743 24.46 8.99 -7.71
CA ASP A 743 25.54 9.78 -7.11
C ASP A 743 25.03 10.71 -6.02
N ALA A 744 25.56 10.57 -4.80
CA ALA A 744 25.19 11.35 -3.65
C ALA A 744 26.19 12.48 -3.36
N TYR A 745 25.68 13.68 -3.08
CA TYR A 745 26.49 14.87 -2.79
C TYR A 745 25.98 15.62 -1.57
N ASP A 746 26.89 15.98 -0.67
CA ASP A 746 26.56 16.83 0.48
C ASP A 746 26.22 18.24 0.02
N VAL A 747 25.20 18.82 0.65
CA VAL A 747 24.78 20.21 0.46
C VAL A 747 25.15 20.99 1.72
N ALA A 748 25.93 22.05 1.54
CA ALA A 748 26.32 22.91 2.65
C ALA A 748 26.33 24.37 2.22
N LEU A 749 26.52 25.26 3.20
CA LEU A 749 26.64 26.70 2.94
C LEU A 749 27.84 26.98 2.05
N GLY A 750 27.56 27.57 0.89
CA GLY A 750 28.56 28.04 -0.05
C GLY A 750 29.17 29.39 0.38
N PRO A 751 30.24 29.84 -0.30
CA PRO A 751 30.80 31.16 -0.04
C PRO A 751 29.82 32.26 -0.45
N PHE A 752 29.71 33.31 0.37
CA PHE A 752 28.90 34.47 0.04
C PHE A 752 29.41 35.16 -1.24
N CYS A 753 28.55 35.27 -2.26
CA CYS A 753 28.82 35.89 -3.55
C CYS A 753 27.96 37.15 -3.76
N GLY A 754 28.22 38.21 -3.00
CA GLY A 754 27.39 39.42 -2.97
C GLY A 754 27.33 40.26 -4.25
N ASN A 755 28.08 39.90 -5.30
CA ASN A 755 28.03 40.56 -6.61
C ASN A 755 27.05 39.91 -7.60
N LEU A 756 26.43 38.78 -7.23
CA LEU A 756 25.51 38.05 -8.09
C LEU A 756 24.08 38.60 -7.95
N PRO A 757 23.26 38.55 -9.03
CA PRO A 757 21.92 39.12 -9.05
C PRO A 757 20.94 38.36 -8.13
N VAL A 758 21.21 37.09 -7.86
CA VAL A 758 20.52 36.26 -6.87
C VAL A 758 21.58 35.83 -5.86
N PRO A 759 21.37 36.01 -4.54
CA PRO A 759 22.32 35.56 -3.53
C PRO A 759 22.20 34.04 -3.36
N GLN A 760 23.16 33.28 -3.89
CA GLN A 760 23.23 31.84 -3.66
C GLN A 760 23.83 31.56 -2.29
N GLU A 761 23.17 30.71 -1.51
CA GLU A 761 23.59 30.37 -0.15
C GLU A 761 24.11 28.94 -0.03
N PHE A 762 23.68 28.04 -0.91
CA PHE A 762 23.97 26.61 -0.82
C PHE A 762 24.76 26.09 -2.01
N ALA A 763 25.64 25.14 -1.73
CA ALA A 763 26.57 24.53 -2.68
C ALA A 763 26.57 23.01 -2.55
N LEU A 764 26.77 22.32 -3.68
CA LEU A 764 27.12 20.91 -3.67
C LEU A 764 28.62 20.78 -3.42
N ILE A 765 28.97 20.03 -2.39
CA ILE A 765 30.35 19.81 -2.00
C ILE A 765 31.00 18.80 -2.95
N ASN A 766 32.21 19.12 -3.43
CA ASN A 766 33.01 18.27 -4.33
C ASN A 766 32.37 17.96 -5.71
N TYR A 767 31.35 18.71 -6.11
CA TYR A 767 30.70 18.56 -7.40
C TYR A 767 31.10 19.68 -8.36
N PRO A 768 31.65 19.36 -9.52
CA PRO A 768 33.10 19.41 -9.76
C PRO A 768 33.82 20.61 -9.12
N ALA A 769 34.82 20.33 -8.28
CA ALA A 769 35.58 21.34 -7.54
C ALA A 769 36.87 21.80 -8.24
N ASN A 770 37.07 21.47 -9.53
CA ASN A 770 38.27 21.88 -10.28
C ASN A 770 37.96 22.23 -11.75
N TYR A 771 38.88 22.99 -12.37
CA TYR A 771 38.68 23.54 -13.71
C TYR A 771 38.78 22.50 -14.84
N ALA A 772 39.51 21.41 -14.64
CA ALA A 772 39.69 20.39 -15.67
C ALA A 772 38.35 19.68 -15.95
N ASP A 773 37.64 19.32 -14.88
CA ASP A 773 36.33 18.68 -14.96
C ASP A 773 35.27 19.68 -15.47
N LEU A 774 35.35 20.94 -15.05
CA LEU A 774 34.43 21.99 -15.49
C LEU A 774 34.53 22.35 -16.98
N ALA A 775 35.64 22.00 -17.65
CA ALA A 775 35.93 22.47 -19.01
C ALA A 775 34.79 22.23 -20.00
N ASN A 776 34.02 21.14 -19.86
CA ASN A 776 32.84 20.86 -20.67
C ASN A 776 31.74 21.93 -20.46
N PHE A 777 31.51 22.38 -19.23
CA PHE A 777 30.42 23.30 -18.90
C PHE A 777 30.74 24.77 -19.04
N TYR A 778 31.97 25.12 -19.42
CA TYR A 778 32.39 26.50 -19.55
C TYR A 778 31.51 27.27 -20.54
N GLY A 779 30.82 28.30 -20.04
CA GLY A 779 29.91 29.15 -20.80
C GLY A 779 28.53 28.56 -21.10
N LEU A 780 28.21 27.35 -20.61
CA LEU A 780 26.92 26.71 -20.81
C LEU A 780 25.87 27.17 -19.79
N ASN A 781 24.60 26.96 -20.13
CA ASN A 781 23.42 27.00 -19.25
C ASN A 781 23.31 28.29 -18.42
N GLN A 782 22.87 29.37 -19.06
CA GLN A 782 22.74 30.70 -18.44
C GLN A 782 21.54 30.82 -17.47
N THR A 783 21.71 31.66 -16.45
CA THR A 783 20.66 32.05 -15.49
C THR A 783 19.74 33.15 -16.03
N MET A 784 18.66 33.46 -15.29
CA MET A 784 17.84 34.64 -15.52
C MET A 784 17.82 35.55 -14.26
N PRO A 785 18.29 36.81 -14.32
CA PRO A 785 18.92 37.44 -15.47
C PRO A 785 20.27 36.77 -15.81
N PRO A 786 20.74 36.86 -17.07
CA PRO A 786 22.02 36.30 -17.47
C PRO A 786 23.19 36.93 -16.71
N VAL A 787 24.09 36.10 -16.20
CA VAL A 787 25.32 36.54 -15.55
C VAL A 787 26.49 36.44 -16.54
N PRO A 788 27.22 37.54 -16.79
CA PRO A 788 28.34 37.53 -17.73
C PRO A 788 29.41 36.49 -17.37
N ILE A 789 29.72 35.59 -18.30
CA ILE A 789 30.78 34.60 -18.14
C ILE A 789 32.14 35.29 -18.18
N GLN A 790 32.97 35.07 -17.17
CA GLN A 790 34.32 35.61 -17.09
C GLN A 790 35.36 34.51 -17.33
N PRO A 791 36.54 34.85 -17.87
CA PRO A 791 37.68 33.93 -17.92
C PRO A 791 38.10 33.51 -16.51
N TYR A 792 38.36 32.22 -16.33
CA TYR A 792 38.90 31.67 -15.10
C TYR A 792 40.29 32.27 -14.78
N GLN A 793 40.49 32.71 -13.54
CA GLN A 793 41.69 33.41 -13.06
C GLN A 793 42.56 32.57 -12.10
N GLY A 794 42.18 31.32 -11.81
CA GLY A 794 42.92 30.40 -10.96
C GLY A 794 42.49 30.38 -9.48
N GLY A 795 41.34 30.96 -9.15
CA GLY A 795 40.75 30.94 -7.81
C GLY A 795 39.98 29.64 -7.50
N PRO A 796 39.57 29.43 -6.24
CA PRO A 796 38.76 28.27 -5.85
C PRO A 796 37.44 28.22 -6.62
N ILE A 797 37.07 27.03 -7.10
CA ILE A 797 35.79 26.79 -7.76
C ILE A 797 34.81 26.22 -6.74
N VAL A 798 33.59 26.74 -6.77
CA VAL A 798 32.46 26.28 -5.98
C VAL A 798 31.25 26.10 -6.89
N THR A 799 30.45 25.09 -6.59
CA THR A 799 29.24 24.78 -7.35
C THR A 799 28.03 25.10 -6.51
N MET A 800 27.37 26.19 -6.88
CA MET A 800 26.22 26.70 -6.18
C MET A 800 24.94 26.17 -6.83
N ILE A 801 23.88 25.99 -6.05
CA ILE A 801 22.55 25.69 -6.60
C ILE A 801 21.94 27.03 -7.03
N ASP A 802 21.93 27.30 -8.35
CA ASP A 802 21.42 28.56 -8.89
C ASP A 802 19.89 28.57 -8.89
N TYR A 803 19.27 27.48 -9.35
CA TYR A 803 17.81 27.33 -9.46
C TYR A 803 17.39 25.89 -9.20
N ALA A 804 16.16 25.72 -8.69
CA ALA A 804 15.39 24.49 -8.82
C ALA A 804 14.22 24.74 -9.78
N LEU A 805 14.12 23.94 -10.83
CA LEU A 805 12.92 23.78 -11.63
C LEU A 805 12.14 22.60 -11.04
N ILE A 806 11.05 22.92 -10.35
CA ILE A 806 10.19 21.96 -9.69
C ILE A 806 9.01 21.71 -10.61
N ILE A 807 8.91 20.49 -11.12
CA ILE A 807 7.76 20.00 -11.88
C ILE A 807 6.93 19.21 -10.90
N CYS A 808 5.88 19.85 -10.45
CA CYS A 808 4.85 19.22 -9.66
C CYS A 808 3.86 18.63 -10.67
N PRO A 809 3.47 17.35 -10.59
CA PRO A 809 2.11 17.02 -10.97
C PRO A 809 1.26 18.01 -10.18
N ASP A 810 0.53 18.87 -10.89
CA ASP A 810 -0.31 19.85 -10.25
C ASP A 810 -1.22 19.00 -9.45
N SER A 811 -0.95 18.99 -8.15
CA SER A 811 -1.69 18.15 -7.28
C SER A 811 -3.13 18.60 -7.45
N CYS A 812 -3.45 19.84 -7.87
CA CYS A 812 -4.79 20.31 -8.19
C CYS A 812 -5.46 19.89 -9.50
N ALA A 813 -4.73 19.31 -10.45
CA ALA A 813 -5.33 18.89 -11.72
C ALA A 813 -5.17 17.40 -11.98
N LEU A 814 -4.42 16.69 -11.13
CA LEU A 814 -4.66 15.28 -10.81
C LEU A 814 -5.42 15.09 -9.47
N GLN A 815 -5.70 16.16 -8.71
CA GLN A 815 -6.70 16.16 -7.62
C GLN A 815 -8.03 16.34 -8.31
N TYR A 816 -8.90 15.37 -8.13
CA TYR A 816 -10.30 15.67 -7.95
C TYR A 816 -10.43 15.85 -6.44
N PRO A 817 -10.36 17.08 -5.86
CA PRO A 817 -10.40 17.22 -4.41
C PRO A 817 -11.73 16.64 -3.94
N GLY A 818 -11.67 15.67 -3.04
CA GLY A 818 -12.81 14.83 -2.69
C GLY A 818 -12.75 13.39 -3.21
N ASP A 819 -11.97 13.07 -4.25
CA ASP A 819 -11.73 11.69 -4.76
C ASP A 819 -10.55 11.08 -3.99
N VAL A 820 -10.80 10.64 -2.77
CA VAL A 820 -9.74 10.14 -1.89
C VAL A 820 -9.35 8.69 -2.17
N ASP A 821 -10.21 7.92 -2.82
CA ASP A 821 -9.94 6.51 -3.16
C ASP A 821 -9.34 6.29 -4.56
N GLY A 822 -9.28 7.35 -5.37
CA GLY A 822 -8.54 7.44 -6.63
C GLY A 822 -9.22 6.78 -7.81
N ASP A 823 -10.54 6.57 -7.74
CA ASP A 823 -11.32 5.93 -8.79
C ASP A 823 -11.81 6.90 -9.90
N GLY A 824 -11.68 8.21 -9.65
CA GLY A 824 -11.97 9.29 -10.60
C GLY A 824 -13.32 9.97 -10.42
N ASP A 825 -14.17 9.52 -9.49
CA ASP A 825 -15.44 10.16 -9.11
C ASP A 825 -15.33 10.80 -7.71
N ILE A 826 -16.24 11.74 -7.36
CA ILE A 826 -16.32 12.30 -5.99
C ILE A 826 -17.69 11.92 -5.43
N ASP A 827 -17.74 10.87 -4.63
CA ASP A 827 -18.99 10.29 -4.16
C ASP A 827 -18.96 9.85 -2.69
N ILE A 828 -19.90 9.00 -2.29
CA ILE A 828 -20.01 8.56 -0.91
C ILE A 828 -18.89 7.57 -0.53
N ALA A 829 -18.34 6.83 -1.49
CA ALA A 829 -17.20 5.94 -1.29
C ALA A 829 -16.00 6.74 -0.78
N ASP A 830 -15.80 7.95 -1.31
CA ASP A 830 -14.77 8.86 -0.83
C ASP A 830 -14.99 9.34 0.60
N VAL A 831 -16.23 9.67 0.97
CA VAL A 831 -16.55 10.06 2.35
C VAL A 831 -16.26 8.89 3.30
N VAL A 832 -16.64 7.67 2.91
CA VAL A 832 -16.38 6.45 3.69
C VAL A 832 -14.88 6.17 3.78
N TYR A 833 -14.16 6.31 2.68
CA TYR A 833 -12.71 6.11 2.60
C TYR A 833 -11.98 7.11 3.50
N LEU A 834 -12.32 8.40 3.40
CA LEU A 834 -11.74 9.47 4.23
C LEU A 834 -12.08 9.28 5.71
N THR A 835 -13.31 8.84 6.01
CA THR A 835 -13.75 8.52 7.38
C THR A 835 -12.96 7.36 7.97
N ALA A 836 -12.76 6.28 7.19
CA ALA A 836 -11.99 5.12 7.61
C ALA A 836 -10.53 5.48 7.89
N TYR A 837 -9.93 6.33 7.03
CA TYR A 837 -8.59 6.88 7.23
C TYR A 837 -8.49 7.70 8.53
N VAL A 838 -9.39 8.67 8.73
CA VAL A 838 -9.35 9.60 9.86
C VAL A 838 -9.71 8.96 11.21
N THR A 839 -10.57 7.93 11.23
CA THR A 839 -11.14 7.39 12.47
C THR A 839 -10.69 5.98 12.83
N SER A 840 -10.32 5.16 11.85
CA SER A 840 -10.13 3.71 12.03
C SER A 840 -8.76 3.19 11.57
N GLY A 841 -7.87 4.08 11.10
CA GLY A 841 -6.55 3.69 10.59
C GLY A 841 -6.60 2.98 9.24
N GLY A 842 -7.62 3.27 8.43
CA GLY A 842 -7.72 2.81 7.04
C GLY A 842 -6.57 3.30 6.15
N PRO A 843 -6.49 2.84 4.90
CA PRO A 843 -5.45 3.27 3.96
C PRO A 843 -5.46 4.79 3.76
N ALA A 844 -4.29 5.40 3.57
CA ALA A 844 -4.21 6.83 3.24
C ALA A 844 -4.85 7.12 1.87
N PRO A 845 -5.37 8.35 1.65
CA PRO A 845 -5.87 8.74 0.34
C PRO A 845 -4.83 8.51 -0.76
N VAL A 846 -5.28 8.02 -1.92
CA VAL A 846 -4.40 7.67 -3.06
C VAL A 846 -3.55 8.87 -3.46
N VAL A 847 -4.17 10.06 -3.44
CA VAL A 847 -3.48 11.35 -3.41
C VAL A 847 -3.86 12.06 -2.11
N GLN A 848 -2.91 12.25 -1.19
CA GLN A 848 -3.17 12.81 0.15
C GLN A 848 -3.92 14.14 0.11
N ALA A 849 -3.60 14.99 -0.87
CA ALA A 849 -4.23 16.29 -0.99
C ALA A 849 -5.69 16.23 -1.51
N ASN A 850 -6.20 15.08 -1.95
CA ASN A 850 -7.62 14.89 -2.24
C ASN A 850 -8.45 14.82 -0.95
N GLY A 851 -7.82 14.54 0.20
CA GLY A 851 -8.49 14.39 1.49
C GLY A 851 -8.55 15.65 2.35
N ASP A 852 -7.91 16.76 1.96
CA ASP A 852 -8.04 18.08 2.60
C ASP A 852 -9.03 18.91 1.77
N VAL A 853 -10.31 18.62 1.95
CA VAL A 853 -11.38 19.13 1.07
C VAL A 853 -11.89 20.50 1.50
N ASP A 854 -11.64 20.90 2.76
CA ASP A 854 -11.99 22.23 3.27
C ASP A 854 -10.86 23.25 3.09
N GLY A 855 -9.67 22.76 2.75
CA GLY A 855 -8.50 23.53 2.37
C GLY A 855 -7.75 24.14 3.55
N ASN A 856 -7.83 23.54 4.74
CA ASN A 856 -7.20 24.04 5.96
C ASN A 856 -5.78 23.50 6.23
N CYS A 857 -5.24 22.68 5.32
CA CYS A 857 -3.93 22.03 5.36
C CYS A 857 -3.83 20.85 6.34
N CYS A 858 -4.94 20.30 6.81
CA CYS A 858 -5.01 19.09 7.62
C CYS A 858 -6.00 18.12 7.00
N ILE A 859 -5.80 16.82 7.22
CA ILE A 859 -6.80 15.80 6.87
C ILE A 859 -7.36 15.27 8.19
N ASP A 860 -8.55 15.74 8.57
CA ASP A 860 -9.21 15.35 9.79
C ASP A 860 -10.73 15.23 9.64
N ILE A 861 -11.45 15.17 10.75
CA ILE A 861 -12.90 14.98 10.74
C ILE A 861 -13.64 16.18 10.12
N THR A 862 -13.02 17.35 10.06
CA THR A 862 -13.59 18.53 9.40
C THR A 862 -13.66 18.33 7.88
N ASP A 863 -12.68 17.66 7.29
CA ASP A 863 -12.68 17.29 5.87
C ASP A 863 -13.76 16.25 5.56
N VAL A 864 -13.94 15.25 6.42
CA VAL A 864 -15.04 14.30 6.30
C VAL A 864 -16.39 15.01 6.27
N ASN A 865 -16.61 15.96 7.19
CA ASN A 865 -17.85 16.71 7.25
C ASN A 865 -18.02 17.65 6.03
N TYR A 866 -16.93 18.23 5.55
CA TYR A 866 -16.94 19.12 4.39
C TYR A 866 -17.24 18.34 3.11
N LEU A 867 -16.61 17.17 2.92
CA LEU A 867 -16.80 16.30 1.77
C LEU A 867 -18.22 15.71 1.77
N ALA A 868 -18.70 15.25 2.93
CA ALA A 868 -20.07 14.79 3.08
C ALA A 868 -21.10 15.90 2.78
N ALA A 869 -20.82 17.14 3.18
CA ALA A 869 -21.67 18.28 2.85
C ALA A 869 -21.68 18.56 1.33
N TYR A 870 -20.54 18.43 0.66
CA TYR A 870 -20.46 18.58 -0.79
C TYR A 870 -21.19 17.45 -1.54
N VAL A 871 -20.94 16.18 -1.20
CA VAL A 871 -21.54 15.00 -1.84
C VAL A 871 -23.07 14.99 -1.65
N SER A 872 -23.56 15.50 -0.51
CA SER A 872 -25.00 15.72 -0.27
C SER A 872 -25.57 16.98 -0.93
N GLY A 873 -24.77 17.74 -1.69
CA GLY A 873 -25.22 18.96 -2.40
C GLY A 873 -25.55 20.15 -1.50
N THR A 874 -25.35 20.06 -0.18
CA THR A 874 -25.67 21.11 0.80
C THR A 874 -24.50 22.04 1.08
N GLY A 875 -23.29 21.60 0.77
CA GLY A 875 -22.02 22.28 0.99
C GLY A 875 -21.39 22.86 -0.28
N PRO A 876 -20.42 23.78 -0.13
CA PRO A 876 -19.60 24.26 -1.24
C PRO A 876 -18.74 23.15 -1.86
N ALA A 877 -18.30 23.34 -3.10
CA ALA A 877 -17.37 22.43 -3.76
C ALA A 877 -16.06 22.26 -2.96
N PRO A 878 -15.42 21.07 -3.02
CA PRO A 878 -14.13 20.81 -2.40
C PRO A 878 -13.11 21.84 -2.87
N VAL A 879 -12.37 22.38 -1.91
CA VAL A 879 -11.47 23.50 -2.18
C VAL A 879 -10.19 22.96 -2.83
N ALA A 880 -10.03 23.23 -4.12
CA ALA A 880 -8.77 22.95 -4.81
C ALA A 880 -7.67 23.91 -4.36
N CYS A 881 -6.45 23.38 -4.14
CA CYS A 881 -5.20 24.16 -4.08
C CYS A 881 -4.99 25.18 -2.96
N THR A 882 -5.40 24.93 -1.72
CA THR A 882 -5.00 25.83 -0.62
C THR A 882 -3.64 25.46 -0.02
N CYS A 883 -3.26 24.18 -0.11
CA CYS A 883 -2.10 23.64 0.59
C CYS A 883 -1.29 22.75 -0.36
N VAL A 884 -0.10 23.20 -0.77
CA VAL A 884 0.73 22.51 -1.78
C VAL A 884 1.27 21.15 -1.29
N ASN A 885 1.06 20.80 -0.01
CA ASN A 885 1.18 19.43 0.51
C ASN A 885 0.69 19.41 1.98
N PRO A 886 -0.43 18.75 2.35
CA PRO A 886 -0.81 18.64 3.76
C PRO A 886 0.29 17.85 4.50
N PRO A 887 0.90 18.38 5.58
CA PRO A 887 1.89 17.63 6.35
C PRO A 887 1.24 16.37 6.93
N LEU A 888 1.84 15.21 6.66
CA LEU A 888 1.49 13.96 7.34
C LEU A 888 1.65 14.17 8.86
N CYS A 889 0.54 14.25 9.57
CA CYS A 889 0.54 14.38 11.02
C CYS A 889 0.62 12.99 11.66
N ASN A 890 1.82 12.40 11.67
CA ASN A 890 2.11 11.10 12.28
C ASN A 890 2.66 11.22 13.72
N CYS A 891 2.61 12.40 14.34
CA CYS A 891 3.07 12.62 15.69
C CYS A 891 1.94 12.46 16.72
N ASN A 892 2.09 11.49 17.63
CA ASN A 892 1.16 11.32 18.75
C ASN A 892 1.52 12.31 19.86
N VAL A 893 0.80 13.43 19.92
CA VAL A 893 1.05 14.51 20.89
C VAL A 893 0.97 13.96 22.31
N GLY A 894 2.10 14.03 23.01
CA GLY A 894 2.26 13.54 24.38
C GLY A 894 2.70 12.08 24.54
N ASP A 895 2.77 11.28 23.47
CA ASP A 895 3.43 9.97 23.43
C ASP A 895 4.94 10.17 23.22
N ALA A 896 5.60 10.64 24.27
CA ALA A 896 6.98 11.10 24.19
C ALA A 896 7.98 9.96 23.97
N ASN A 897 7.65 8.72 24.34
CA ASN A 897 8.53 7.57 24.15
C ASN A 897 8.25 6.77 22.86
N GLY A 898 7.20 7.14 22.11
CA GLY A 898 6.82 6.54 20.83
C GLY A 898 6.30 5.11 20.93
N ASP A 899 5.73 4.71 22.09
CA ASP A 899 5.22 3.35 22.30
C ASP A 899 3.73 3.19 21.93
N GLY A 900 3.11 4.26 21.41
CA GLY A 900 1.72 4.30 20.99
C GLY A 900 0.73 4.45 22.13
N LYS A 901 1.20 4.65 23.38
CA LYS A 901 0.33 4.70 24.56
C LYS A 901 0.67 5.90 25.44
N LEU A 902 -0.19 6.90 25.44
CA LEU A 902 -0.11 8.03 26.36
C LEU A 902 -0.32 7.60 27.83
N ASN A 903 0.77 7.47 28.59
CA ASN A 903 0.77 7.01 29.96
C ASN A 903 1.83 7.72 30.84
N VAL A 904 2.09 7.20 32.05
CA VAL A 904 3.07 7.82 32.98
C VAL A 904 4.52 7.69 32.47
N GLY A 905 4.79 6.71 31.61
CA GLY A 905 6.05 6.51 30.91
C GLY A 905 6.47 7.73 30.11
N ASP A 906 5.53 8.36 29.41
CA ASP A 906 5.77 9.56 28.59
C ASP A 906 6.13 10.77 29.44
N ALA A 907 5.41 10.97 30.54
CA ALA A 907 5.73 12.03 31.49
C ALA A 907 7.13 11.84 32.09
N VAL A 908 7.53 10.60 32.38
CA VAL A 908 8.89 10.27 32.85
C VAL A 908 9.92 10.50 31.74
N TYR A 909 9.57 10.21 30.48
CA TYR A 909 10.43 10.44 29.32
C TYR A 909 10.72 11.93 29.13
N VAL A 910 9.70 12.79 29.11
CA VAL A 910 9.85 14.26 29.04
C VAL A 910 10.65 14.80 30.23
N ILE A 911 10.40 14.33 31.46
CA ILE A 911 11.19 14.74 32.63
C ILE A 911 12.67 14.35 32.47
N THR A 912 12.96 13.19 31.90
CA THR A 912 14.33 12.69 31.70
C THR A 912 15.04 13.48 30.60
N TYR A 913 14.35 13.79 29.50
CA TYR A 913 14.83 14.68 28.44
C TYR A 913 15.16 16.08 29.00
N VAL A 914 14.19 16.72 29.67
CA VAL A 914 14.30 18.11 30.15
C VAL A 914 15.33 18.29 31.27
N PHE A 915 15.45 17.33 32.21
CA PHE A 915 16.28 17.51 33.42
C PHE A 915 17.49 16.58 33.55
N ARG A 916 17.57 15.49 32.80
CA ARG A 916 18.60 14.45 32.96
C ARG A 916 19.42 14.18 31.70
N GLY A 917 19.20 14.92 30.62
CA GLY A 917 19.92 14.75 29.36
C GLY A 917 19.64 13.41 28.68
N GLY A 918 18.43 12.87 28.85
CA GLY A 918 17.97 11.70 28.11
C GLY A 918 17.72 12.00 26.62
N PRO A 919 17.41 10.97 25.82
CA PRO A 919 17.05 11.13 24.40
C PRO A 919 15.86 12.08 24.23
N ALA A 920 15.79 12.75 23.07
CA ALA A 920 14.66 13.58 22.71
C ALA A 920 13.39 12.73 22.49
N PRO A 921 12.19 13.28 22.73
CA PRO A 921 10.94 12.60 22.38
C PRO A 921 10.92 12.11 20.94
N THR A 922 10.28 10.97 20.69
CA THR A 922 10.25 10.30 19.38
C THR A 922 8.81 10.08 18.92
N PRO A 923 8.50 10.11 17.61
CA PRO A 923 9.41 10.35 16.48
C PRO A 923 9.80 11.83 16.28
N TYR A 924 9.04 12.79 16.82
CA TYR A 924 9.31 14.22 16.66
C TYR A 924 9.57 14.89 18.00
N PRO A 925 10.79 15.44 18.24
CA PRO A 925 11.19 15.99 19.53
C PRO A 925 10.22 17.00 20.13
N ILE A 926 9.64 17.87 19.29
CA ILE A 926 8.76 18.94 19.75
C ILE A 926 7.31 18.44 19.85
N CYS A 927 6.77 17.84 18.79
CA CYS A 927 5.37 17.39 18.79
C CYS A 927 5.10 16.26 19.80
N SER A 928 5.93 15.22 19.85
CA SER A 928 5.72 14.10 20.79
C SER A 928 5.87 14.51 22.26
N GLY A 929 6.64 15.58 22.53
CA GLY A 929 6.92 16.05 23.89
C GLY A 929 5.97 17.13 24.43
N ASP A 930 5.24 17.83 23.57
CA ASP A 930 4.44 19.02 23.90
C ASP A 930 2.96 18.67 24.09
N ALA A 931 2.64 18.05 25.23
CA ALA A 931 1.29 17.57 25.51
C ALA A 931 0.26 18.70 25.72
N ASN A 932 0.70 19.93 26.03
CA ASN A 932 -0.21 21.04 26.27
C ASN A 932 -0.36 21.98 25.05
N CYS A 933 0.44 21.75 24.00
CA CYS A 933 0.44 22.44 22.72
C CYS A 933 0.74 23.93 22.84
N ASP A 934 1.68 24.27 23.74
CA ASP A 934 2.22 25.62 23.92
C ASP A 934 3.48 25.89 23.08
N CYS A 935 3.82 24.93 22.21
CA CYS A 935 4.95 24.91 21.30
C CYS A 935 6.31 24.77 21.99
N THR A 936 6.34 24.34 23.26
CA THR A 936 7.57 24.16 24.02
C THR A 936 7.55 22.91 24.89
N VAL A 937 8.51 21.99 24.67
CA VAL A 937 8.64 20.80 25.52
C VAL A 937 9.31 21.16 26.86
N ASN A 938 8.53 21.15 27.93
CA ASN A 938 8.99 21.51 29.26
C ASN A 938 8.30 20.67 30.37
N VAL A 939 8.50 21.04 31.64
CA VAL A 939 7.91 20.31 32.77
C VAL A 939 6.38 20.45 32.83
N GLY A 940 5.85 21.50 32.21
CA GLY A 940 4.42 21.74 32.04
C GLY A 940 3.73 20.61 31.30
N ASP A 941 4.37 20.04 30.28
CA ASP A 941 3.85 18.91 29.50
C ASP A 941 3.75 17.64 30.32
N ALA A 942 4.81 17.32 31.07
CA ALA A 942 4.80 16.19 31.98
C ALA A 942 3.70 16.33 33.06
N VAL A 943 3.48 17.55 33.58
CA VAL A 943 2.38 17.82 34.52
C VAL A 943 1.02 17.70 33.84
N TYR A 944 0.89 18.12 32.59
CA TYR A 944 -0.33 18.02 31.79
C TYR A 944 -0.70 16.55 31.57
N MET A 945 0.25 15.73 31.11
CA MET A 945 0.08 14.27 30.95
C MET A 945 -0.30 13.57 32.25
N ILE A 946 0.38 13.87 33.37
CA ILE A 946 0.06 13.28 34.69
C ILE A 946 -1.35 13.67 35.14
N THR A 947 -1.77 14.91 34.86
CA THR A 947 -3.11 15.40 35.21
C THR A 947 -4.19 14.73 34.37
N TYR A 948 -3.94 14.53 33.08
CA TYR A 948 -4.81 13.75 32.20
C TYR A 948 -4.93 12.30 32.71
N VAL A 949 -3.80 11.61 32.88
CA VAL A 949 -3.75 10.17 33.24
C VAL A 949 -4.34 9.88 34.63
N PHE A 950 -4.08 10.72 35.64
CA PHE A 950 -4.45 10.40 37.04
C PHE A 950 -5.56 11.27 37.64
N ARG A 951 -5.87 12.43 37.04
CA ARG A 951 -6.80 13.41 37.64
C ARG A 951 -7.97 13.79 36.73
N GLY A 952 -8.12 13.12 35.58
CA GLY A 952 -9.19 13.39 34.63
C GLY A 952 -9.12 14.80 34.05
N GLY A 953 -7.90 15.32 33.83
CA GLY A 953 -7.69 16.55 33.07
C GLY A 953 -8.11 16.40 31.61
N PRO A 954 -8.07 17.49 30.81
CA PRO A 954 -8.31 17.40 29.37
C PRO A 954 -7.21 16.55 28.69
N PRO A 955 -7.54 15.81 27.61
CA PRO A 955 -6.53 15.11 26.81
C PRO A 955 -5.52 16.10 26.20
N PRO A 956 -4.30 15.65 25.87
CA PRO A 956 -3.41 16.39 24.97
C PRO A 956 -4.12 16.75 23.67
N CYS A 957 -3.72 17.86 23.06
CA CYS A 957 -4.35 18.25 21.80
C CYS A 957 -4.03 17.22 20.70
N GLY A 958 -4.90 17.13 19.70
CA GLY A 958 -4.62 16.29 18.53
C GLY A 958 -3.46 16.84 17.71
N CYS A 959 -2.86 15.97 16.91
CA CYS A 959 -1.75 16.28 16.00
C CYS A 959 -2.06 17.51 15.12
N CYS A 960 -3.27 17.60 14.55
CA CYS A 960 -3.70 18.73 13.73
C CYS A 960 -3.81 20.05 14.53
N ALA A 961 -4.33 19.99 15.76
CA ALA A 961 -4.39 21.17 16.63
C ALA A 961 -3.00 21.67 17.03
N TRP A 962 -2.03 20.76 17.17
CA TRP A 962 -0.63 21.09 17.40
C TRP A 962 -0.01 21.78 16.17
N LEU A 963 -0.23 21.24 14.97
CA LEU A 963 0.19 21.83 13.68
C LEU A 963 -0.34 23.25 13.49
N THR A 964 -1.62 23.50 13.77
CA THR A 964 -2.21 24.84 13.64
C THR A 964 -1.63 25.83 14.65
N ALA A 965 -1.31 25.37 15.86
CA ALA A 965 -0.78 26.22 16.93
C ALA A 965 0.72 26.51 16.78
N CYS A 966 1.49 25.53 16.31
CA CYS A 966 2.95 25.52 16.38
C CYS A 966 3.67 25.45 15.02
N GLY A 967 2.94 25.14 13.93
CA GLY A 967 3.50 24.89 12.60
C GLY A 967 3.98 23.45 12.43
N ALA A 968 4.46 23.10 11.23
CA ALA A 968 5.02 21.78 10.95
C ALA A 968 6.15 21.44 11.94
N PRO A 969 6.14 20.25 12.57
CA PRO A 969 7.25 19.83 13.42
C PRO A 969 8.48 19.67 12.51
N LEU A 970 9.42 20.62 12.63
CA LEU A 970 10.68 20.65 11.86
C LEU A 970 11.46 19.35 11.96
#